data_AF-A0A0M8W7R4-F1
#
_entry.id   AF-A0A0M8W7R4-F1
#
_cell.length_a   1.000
_cell.length_b   1.000
_cell.length_c   1.000
_cell.angle_alpha   90.00
_cell.angle_beta   90.00
_cell.angle_gamma   90.00
#
_symmetry.space_group_name_H-M   'P 1'
#
loop_
_entity.id
_entity.type
_entity.pdbx_description
1 polymer ?
#
loop_
_entity_poly.entity_id
_entity_poly.type
_entity_poly.pdbx_seq_one_letter_code
_entity_poly.pdbx_strand_id
1 'polypeptide(L)'
;MSATPVAAAADTAIPVPGSEWTLWPHVMVRSAGFPVDAVDLLADTTVATAADRVAPGLHGDPESDPAFRQAWGDHLRRRRTALADVLDDPWFQLAVSWQNRHVFDLGLAPLRRKIDQEGARNSKWRQRERALTRYWQRYCTKNESIGFFGPTGWARLRLDGPALDVTPGPGLVDRAEVFFESWVVDLLGRELEQEADLRPWLAPRRAPHVALAADHVVLPGGRGRHRVDPLSMAALADADGRTPAAELIARLAARFDVGADTVDAALRELQRRRWLIWRLDLPASVRPEAELAALLERADPDKRWKTTVVLDGLRAAQEELRAAWADGARVRAAMAALDETFTVATGHLAVRNEGQAYGGRTPTYLECGRDVAVDLGGELVAALAPLGPVLRSVRWLLAHIRQGLLAPVHEAYRKLAATCGTPSATELWTACMPWLTSRLDALVGEAVAELHRRWADLLDVPPDATCVTYRLADIEAGARERFPGSEAGWTQARWCSPDVMIAAADQSAVRRGDFQLVLGEVHPAVNSLDFAWAHATRSRRDELIACLDGDHPAGRLLVALPREARPRLTARSHPVLVRETDDVLVLMPNIPLPRRGRVHLGADVPVVADGDGLYLSVAGRRFDALDLFTGPLRAAVMQAFDMFPSDRPTPRVTIDRMVVARRRWTFAPDTLSFADVAGEAGRYVSVRAWRRDNGLPRHVFVKSPLEVKPFYVDFDSPPCVELLVQTVSAARRDGTGGHLVLSEMLPGPDETWLRDAAGRRYTAELRLVAHDTLATIPDDGSPET
;
A
#
# COMPACT_ATOMS: atom_id res chain seq x y z
N MET A 1 -1.99 9.88 35.62
CA MET A 1 -3.28 9.76 34.90
C MET A 1 -3.97 11.10 34.98
N SER A 2 -3.74 11.98 34.01
CA SER A 2 -4.51 13.23 33.87
C SER A 2 -5.54 12.98 32.78
N ALA A 3 -6.81 13.05 33.13
CA ALA A 3 -7.92 12.87 32.20
C ALA A 3 -7.96 14.09 31.27
N THR A 4 -7.59 13.86 30.00
CA THR A 4 -7.80 14.82 28.92
C THR A 4 -9.31 15.05 28.76
N PRO A 5 -9.77 16.31 28.59
CA PRO A 5 -11.20 16.58 28.45
C PRO A 5 -11.74 15.90 27.18
N VAL A 6 -12.93 15.31 27.30
CA VAL A 6 -13.71 14.82 26.15
C VAL A 6 -13.94 16.01 25.21
N ALA A 7 -13.32 15.96 24.03
CA ALA A 7 -13.48 16.98 23.01
C ALA A 7 -14.96 17.07 22.58
N ALA A 8 -15.44 18.30 22.39
CA ALA A 8 -16.72 18.58 21.73
C ALA A 8 -16.87 17.72 20.46
N ALA A 9 -18.09 17.24 20.19
CA ALA A 9 -18.41 16.37 19.05
C ALA A 9 -17.66 16.85 17.79
N ALA A 10 -16.59 16.13 17.44
CA ALA A 10 -15.75 16.50 16.32
C ALA A 10 -16.54 16.21 15.04
N ASP A 11 -16.58 17.16 14.11
CA ASP A 11 -17.04 16.90 12.75
C ASP A 11 -16.25 15.71 12.19
N THR A 12 -16.89 14.53 12.13
CA THR A 12 -16.29 13.27 11.64
C THR A 12 -16.31 13.16 10.12
N ALA A 13 -16.96 14.12 9.45
CA ALA A 13 -17.13 14.17 8.01
C ALA A 13 -17.15 15.61 7.51
N ILE A 14 -16.45 15.86 6.39
CA ILE A 14 -16.38 17.13 5.68
C ILE A 14 -17.03 16.95 4.30
N PRO A 15 -18.12 17.65 3.96
CA PRO A 15 -18.76 17.48 2.65
C PRO A 15 -17.81 17.82 1.50
N VAL A 16 -17.78 16.97 0.45
CA VAL A 16 -17.17 17.34 -0.83
C VAL A 16 -18.19 18.23 -1.56
N PRO A 17 -17.88 19.51 -1.84
CA PRO A 17 -18.87 20.46 -2.35
C PRO A 17 -19.59 19.96 -3.61
N GLY A 18 -20.93 20.02 -3.60
CA GLY A 18 -21.76 19.68 -4.75
C GLY A 18 -21.87 18.18 -5.08
N SER A 19 -21.46 17.30 -4.16
CA SER A 19 -21.46 15.84 -4.38
C SER A 19 -22.11 15.06 -3.23
N GLU A 20 -22.37 13.78 -3.47
CA GLU A 20 -22.90 12.85 -2.46
C GLU A 20 -21.77 12.09 -1.73
N TRP A 21 -20.65 12.78 -1.51
CA TRP A 21 -19.47 12.24 -0.85
C TRP A 21 -19.03 13.15 0.29
N THR A 22 -18.48 12.54 1.33
CA THR A 22 -17.82 13.23 2.44
C THR A 22 -16.38 12.78 2.55
N LEU A 23 -15.48 13.66 2.99
CA LEU A 23 -14.12 13.32 3.37
C LEU A 23 -14.02 13.14 4.88
N TRP A 24 -13.18 12.22 5.33
CA TRP A 24 -12.74 12.22 6.72
C TRP A 24 -11.93 13.50 7.01
N PRO A 25 -12.04 14.08 8.21
CA PRO A 25 -11.27 15.26 8.59
C PRO A 25 -9.77 14.97 8.75
N HIS A 26 -9.38 13.69 8.81
CA HIS A 26 -7.99 13.25 8.97
C HIS A 26 -7.38 12.91 7.61
N VAL A 27 -6.22 13.49 7.35
CA VAL A 27 -5.49 13.34 6.09
C VAL A 27 -4.08 12.86 6.40
N MET A 28 -3.61 11.87 5.66
CA MET A 28 -2.24 11.39 5.80
C MET A 28 -1.32 12.21 4.89
N VAL A 29 -0.28 12.81 5.48
CA VAL A 29 0.78 13.52 4.75
C VAL A 29 1.90 12.52 4.45
N ARG A 30 2.19 12.29 3.18
CA ARG A 30 3.32 11.47 2.73
C ARG A 30 4.33 12.38 2.07
N SER A 31 5.60 12.29 2.43
CA SER A 31 6.64 13.18 1.88
C SER A 31 7.88 12.40 1.47
N ALA A 32 8.69 12.99 0.59
CA ALA A 32 10.07 12.54 0.40
C ALA A 32 10.88 12.81 1.67
N GLY A 33 11.90 11.99 1.93
CA GLY A 33 12.81 12.23 3.05
C GLY A 33 14.04 13.08 2.72
N PHE A 34 14.26 13.41 1.44
CA PHE A 34 15.33 14.30 1.01
C PHE A 34 14.73 15.52 0.31
N PRO A 35 15.38 16.69 0.41
CA PRO A 35 14.93 17.88 -0.29
C PRO A 35 14.83 17.65 -1.80
N VAL A 36 13.79 18.19 -2.43
CA VAL A 36 13.54 17.99 -3.86
C VAL A 36 14.61 18.65 -4.73
N ASP A 37 15.16 19.79 -4.29
CA ASP A 37 16.25 20.52 -4.94
C ASP A 37 17.59 19.77 -4.87
N ALA A 38 17.72 18.76 -4.01
CA ALA A 38 18.92 17.93 -3.94
C ALA A 38 19.16 17.13 -5.24
N VAL A 39 18.14 16.95 -6.11
CA VAL A 39 18.34 16.35 -7.44
C VAL A 39 19.20 17.22 -8.37
N ASP A 40 19.25 18.54 -8.15
CA ASP A 40 20.03 19.46 -8.96
C ASP A 40 21.54 19.24 -8.79
N LEU A 41 21.97 18.55 -7.72
CA LEU A 41 23.35 18.15 -7.52
C LEU A 41 23.91 17.30 -8.67
N LEU A 42 23.04 16.57 -9.38
CA LEU A 42 23.40 15.76 -10.54
C LEU A 42 23.08 16.45 -11.88
N ALA A 43 22.51 17.65 -11.86
CA ALA A 43 22.18 18.46 -13.02
C ALA A 43 23.32 19.43 -13.36
N ASP A 44 23.41 19.83 -14.63
CA ASP A 44 24.39 20.80 -15.10
C ASP A 44 23.83 21.60 -16.28
N THR A 45 23.34 22.80 -15.99
CA THR A 45 22.73 23.68 -17.00
C THR A 45 23.74 24.17 -18.04
N THR A 46 25.04 24.20 -17.71
CA THR A 46 26.10 24.64 -18.64
C THR A 46 26.29 23.60 -19.73
N VAL A 47 26.41 22.31 -19.37
CA VAL A 47 26.51 21.24 -20.37
C VAL A 47 25.20 21.03 -21.12
N ALA A 48 24.04 21.22 -20.47
CA ALA A 48 22.73 21.17 -21.12
C ALA A 48 22.61 22.24 -22.22
N THR A 49 22.97 23.50 -21.90
CA THR A 49 22.94 24.61 -22.86
C THR A 49 23.95 24.40 -24.00
N ALA A 50 25.12 23.84 -23.71
CA ALA A 50 26.09 23.49 -24.75
C ALA A 50 25.56 22.37 -25.67
N ALA A 51 24.92 21.34 -25.11
CA ALA A 51 24.30 20.26 -25.88
C ALA A 51 23.19 20.76 -26.81
N ASP A 52 22.34 21.66 -26.32
CA ASP A 52 21.23 22.24 -27.10
C ASP A 52 21.74 23.06 -28.31
N ARG A 53 22.94 23.64 -28.23
CA ARG A 53 23.58 24.35 -29.36
C ARG A 53 24.15 23.41 -30.42
N VAL A 54 24.66 22.25 -30.01
CA VAL A 54 25.22 21.24 -30.93
C VAL A 54 24.11 20.40 -31.59
N ALA A 55 23.00 20.19 -30.89
CA ALA A 55 21.89 19.35 -31.34
C ALA A 55 21.35 19.62 -32.77
N PRO A 56 21.19 20.88 -33.24
CA PRO A 56 20.74 21.17 -34.60
C PRO A 56 21.72 20.76 -35.72
N GLY A 57 23.00 20.57 -35.41
CA GLY A 57 24.07 20.30 -36.38
C GLY A 57 24.56 18.85 -36.40
N LEU A 58 23.75 17.90 -35.94
CA LEU A 58 24.11 16.49 -35.70
C LEU A 58 24.41 15.72 -37.01
N HIS A 59 25.56 16.04 -37.62
CA HIS A 59 26.22 15.30 -38.69
C HIS A 59 27.66 14.97 -38.26
N GLY A 60 27.87 14.52 -37.02
CA GLY A 60 29.21 14.22 -36.49
C GLY A 60 29.26 13.95 -34.98
N ASP A 61 30.46 13.71 -34.47
CA ASP A 61 30.74 13.59 -33.03
C ASP A 61 30.53 14.93 -32.32
N PRO A 62 29.63 15.05 -31.33
CA PRO A 62 29.42 16.30 -30.59
C PRO A 62 30.67 16.84 -29.91
N GLU A 63 31.62 15.97 -29.56
CA GLU A 63 32.90 16.42 -29.00
C GLU A 63 33.77 17.17 -30.02
N SER A 64 33.40 17.21 -31.30
CA SER A 64 34.04 18.10 -32.28
C SER A 64 33.81 19.58 -32.01
N ASP A 65 32.71 19.95 -31.33
CA ASP A 65 32.46 21.33 -30.87
C ASP A 65 33.33 21.65 -29.64
N PRO A 66 34.24 22.64 -29.69
CA PRO A 66 35.14 22.94 -28.59
C PRO A 66 34.43 23.38 -27.31
N ALA A 67 33.31 24.11 -27.42
CA ALA A 67 32.58 24.62 -26.27
C ALA A 67 31.83 23.50 -25.54
N PHE A 68 31.23 22.56 -26.29
CA PHE A 68 30.62 21.37 -25.71
C PHE A 68 31.67 20.44 -25.11
N ARG A 69 32.79 20.19 -25.79
CA ARG A 69 33.88 19.35 -25.25
C ARG A 69 34.40 19.90 -23.92
N GLN A 70 34.60 21.21 -23.83
CA GLN A 70 34.99 21.87 -22.57
C GLN A 70 33.90 21.71 -21.50
N ALA A 71 32.65 22.06 -21.81
CA ALA A 71 31.54 21.95 -20.87
C ALA A 71 31.33 20.52 -20.36
N TRP A 72 31.47 19.51 -21.23
CA TRP A 72 31.39 18.09 -20.89
C TRP A 72 32.55 17.66 -19.97
N GLY A 73 33.78 18.06 -20.30
CA GLY A 73 34.94 17.80 -19.45
C GLY A 73 34.82 18.42 -18.06
N ASP A 74 34.31 19.65 -17.98
CA ASP A 74 34.04 20.35 -16.73
C ASP A 74 32.92 19.68 -15.92
N HIS A 75 31.84 19.28 -16.60
CA HIS A 75 30.74 18.51 -16.01
C HIS A 75 31.26 17.21 -15.40
N LEU A 76 32.10 16.44 -16.09
CA LEU A 76 32.66 15.20 -15.55
C LEU A 76 33.47 15.40 -14.27
N ARG A 77 34.17 16.54 -14.13
CA ARG A 77 34.89 16.90 -12.91
C ARG A 77 33.93 17.27 -11.78
N ARG A 78 32.96 18.15 -12.04
CA ARG A 78 31.92 18.53 -11.05
C ARG A 78 31.11 17.32 -10.58
N ARG A 79 30.71 16.46 -11.52
CA ARG A 79 29.98 15.21 -11.27
C ARG A 79 30.76 14.28 -10.35
N ARG A 80 32.07 14.18 -10.49
CA ARG A 80 32.90 13.37 -9.58
C ARG A 80 32.79 13.88 -8.13
N THR A 81 32.86 15.20 -7.92
CA THR A 81 32.67 15.82 -6.60
C THR A 81 31.25 15.59 -6.08
N ALA A 82 30.24 15.87 -6.89
CA ALA A 82 28.83 15.66 -6.54
C ALA A 82 28.53 14.21 -6.11
N LEU A 83 29.09 13.21 -6.79
CA LEU A 83 28.94 11.81 -6.40
C LEU A 83 29.62 11.49 -5.06
N ALA A 84 30.78 12.12 -4.78
CA ALA A 84 31.44 11.98 -3.49
C ALA A 84 30.58 12.59 -2.39
N ASP A 85 30.03 13.79 -2.61
CA ASP A 85 29.16 14.48 -1.65
C ASP A 85 27.92 13.64 -1.31
N VAL A 86 27.25 13.06 -2.32
CA VAL A 86 26.12 12.13 -2.09
C VAL A 86 26.55 10.89 -1.32
N LEU A 87 27.71 10.31 -1.65
CA LEU A 87 28.21 9.10 -0.98
C LEU A 87 28.67 9.37 0.45
N ASP A 88 29.11 10.59 0.75
CA ASP A 88 29.56 11.03 2.06
C ASP A 88 28.40 11.56 2.93
N ASP A 89 27.23 11.83 2.35
CA ASP A 89 26.03 12.20 3.08
C ASP A 89 25.58 11.05 4.03
N PRO A 90 25.63 11.24 5.36
CA PRO A 90 25.28 10.20 6.32
C PRO A 90 23.83 9.75 6.19
N TRP A 91 22.91 10.63 5.81
CA TRP A 91 21.50 10.28 5.60
C TRP A 91 21.33 9.41 4.35
N PHE A 92 22.05 9.69 3.27
CA PHE A 92 22.02 8.84 2.08
C PHE A 92 22.54 7.43 2.39
N GLN A 93 23.70 7.34 3.07
CA GLN A 93 24.25 6.05 3.49
C GLN A 93 23.27 5.28 4.39
N LEU A 94 22.62 5.99 5.32
CA LEU A 94 21.63 5.41 6.22
C LEU A 94 20.41 4.88 5.45
N ALA A 95 19.88 5.66 4.50
CA ALA A 95 18.71 5.28 3.70
C ALA A 95 18.98 3.99 2.89
N VAL A 96 20.12 3.94 2.19
CA VAL A 96 20.49 2.74 1.43
C VAL A 96 20.81 1.56 2.35
N SER A 97 21.39 1.79 3.54
CA SER A 97 21.64 0.70 4.50
C SER A 97 20.33 0.04 4.95
N TRP A 98 19.31 0.83 5.29
CA TRP A 98 17.97 0.33 5.62
C TRP A 98 17.27 -0.35 4.45
N GLN A 99 17.36 0.23 3.24
CA GLN A 99 16.65 -0.31 2.10
C GLN A 99 17.36 -1.53 1.49
N ASN A 100 18.68 -1.51 1.36
CA ASN A 100 19.48 -2.57 0.74
C ASN A 100 20.98 -2.47 1.11
N ARG A 101 21.34 -2.97 2.29
CA ARG A 101 22.73 -3.05 2.78
C ARG A 101 23.70 -3.67 1.76
N HIS A 102 23.30 -4.71 1.04
CA HIS A 102 24.16 -5.36 0.05
C HIS A 102 24.54 -4.43 -1.12
N VAL A 103 23.60 -3.61 -1.59
CA VAL A 103 23.88 -2.60 -2.63
C VAL A 103 24.83 -1.53 -2.10
N PHE A 104 24.71 -1.14 -0.83
CA PHE A 104 25.66 -0.23 -0.21
C PHE A 104 27.08 -0.83 -0.18
N ASP A 105 27.22 -2.03 0.40
CA ASP A 105 28.51 -2.67 0.66
C ASP A 105 29.24 -3.08 -0.64
N LEU A 106 28.53 -3.63 -1.64
CA LEU A 106 29.15 -4.13 -2.87
C LEU A 106 29.13 -3.15 -4.05
N GLY A 107 28.21 -2.19 -4.01
CA GLY A 107 27.99 -1.19 -5.05
C GLY A 107 28.60 0.17 -4.70
N LEU A 108 28.07 0.81 -3.66
CA LEU A 108 28.28 2.23 -3.37
C LEU A 108 29.60 2.52 -2.62
N ALA A 109 29.91 1.80 -1.55
CA ALA A 109 31.18 1.98 -0.83
C ALA A 109 32.40 1.71 -1.73
N PRO A 110 32.39 0.70 -2.63
CA PRO A 110 33.43 0.54 -3.62
C PRO A 110 33.46 1.61 -4.74
N LEU A 111 32.36 2.32 -4.99
CA LEU A 111 32.35 3.48 -5.88
C LEU A 111 33.07 4.66 -5.21
N ARG A 112 32.75 4.94 -3.93
CA ARG A 112 33.38 6.02 -3.16
C ARG A 112 34.90 5.92 -3.14
N ARG A 113 35.44 4.74 -2.84
CA ARG A 113 36.90 4.47 -2.86
C ARG A 113 37.56 4.70 -4.22
N LYS A 114 36.81 4.51 -5.31
CA LYS A 114 37.31 4.70 -6.68
C LYS A 114 37.22 6.13 -7.16
N ILE A 115 36.42 6.98 -6.52
CA ILE A 115 36.32 8.39 -6.89
C ILE A 115 37.65 9.10 -6.63
N ASP A 116 38.32 8.78 -5.52
CA ASP A 116 39.62 9.35 -5.15
C ASP A 116 40.79 8.79 -5.98
N GLN A 117 40.57 7.67 -6.66
CA GLN A 117 41.58 7.08 -7.55
C GLN A 117 41.48 7.76 -8.92
N GLU A 118 42.58 8.39 -9.36
CA GLU A 118 42.70 8.96 -10.71
C GLU A 118 42.72 7.84 -11.77
N GLY A 119 41.54 7.29 -12.09
CA GLY A 119 41.38 6.22 -13.06
C GLY A 119 40.18 6.43 -13.99
N ALA A 120 40.21 5.77 -15.15
CA ALA A 120 39.15 5.84 -16.15
C ALA A 120 37.81 5.25 -15.66
N ARG A 121 36.70 5.87 -16.05
CA ARG A 121 35.33 5.37 -15.80
C ARG A 121 35.09 4.12 -16.66
N ASN A 122 35.33 2.93 -16.10
CA ASN A 122 35.03 1.65 -16.76
C ASN A 122 33.55 1.25 -16.63
N SER A 123 33.15 0.15 -17.27
CA SER A 123 31.75 -0.33 -17.26
C SER A 123 31.20 -0.55 -15.83
N LYS A 124 32.01 -1.15 -14.94
CA LYS A 124 31.63 -1.41 -13.55
C LYS A 124 31.47 -0.12 -12.73
N TRP A 125 32.30 0.89 -13.00
CA TRP A 125 32.13 2.21 -12.42
C TRP A 125 30.77 2.79 -12.84
N ARG A 126 30.43 2.76 -14.14
CA ARG A 126 29.17 3.33 -14.67
C ARG A 126 27.94 2.60 -14.12
N GLN A 127 28.02 1.29 -13.95
CA GLN A 127 26.96 0.49 -13.33
C GLN A 127 26.66 0.95 -11.90
N ARG A 128 27.70 1.19 -11.08
CA ARG A 128 27.55 1.64 -9.69
C ARG A 128 27.00 3.05 -9.59
N GLU A 129 27.44 3.94 -10.48
CA GLU A 129 26.89 5.28 -10.56
C GLU A 129 25.40 5.27 -10.92
N ARG A 130 24.98 4.44 -11.88
CA ARG A 130 23.55 4.29 -12.20
C ARG A 130 22.75 3.82 -11.00
N ALA A 131 23.32 2.93 -10.18
CA ALA A 131 22.69 2.53 -8.92
C ALA A 131 22.55 3.73 -7.97
N LEU A 132 23.61 4.49 -7.72
CA LEU A 132 23.56 5.71 -6.89
C LEU A 132 22.50 6.68 -7.39
N THR A 133 22.55 7.00 -8.69
CA THR A 133 21.62 7.94 -9.33
C THR A 133 20.17 7.52 -9.08
N ARG A 134 19.86 6.22 -9.27
CA ARG A 134 18.53 5.66 -9.04
C ARG A 134 18.03 5.81 -7.60
N TYR A 135 18.90 5.60 -6.61
CA TYR A 135 18.52 5.80 -5.20
C TYR A 135 18.37 7.30 -4.87
N TRP A 136 19.31 8.12 -5.33
CA TRP A 136 19.31 9.56 -5.07
C TRP A 136 18.02 10.24 -5.57
N GLN A 137 17.70 10.09 -6.86
CA GLN A 137 16.46 10.66 -7.40
C GLN A 137 15.21 10.10 -6.72
N ARG A 138 15.20 8.81 -6.36
CA ARG A 138 14.06 8.19 -5.67
C ARG A 138 13.81 8.86 -4.32
N TYR A 139 14.85 9.05 -3.51
CA TYR A 139 14.69 9.61 -2.18
C TYR A 139 14.32 11.11 -2.16
N CYS A 140 14.65 11.84 -3.23
CA CYS A 140 14.34 13.27 -3.34
C CYS A 140 12.97 13.56 -3.97
N THR A 141 12.44 12.65 -4.79
CA THR A 141 11.25 12.93 -5.64
C THR A 141 10.05 12.02 -5.40
N LYS A 142 10.23 10.93 -4.65
CA LYS A 142 9.13 9.98 -4.37
C LYS A 142 8.70 10.06 -2.91
N ASN A 143 7.40 10.17 -2.73
CA ASN A 143 6.74 10.10 -1.43
C ASN A 143 6.52 8.63 -1.05
N GLU A 144 7.62 7.93 -0.76
CA GLU A 144 7.54 6.58 -0.21
C GLU A 144 6.76 6.62 1.12
N SER A 145 6.09 5.53 1.49
CA SER A 145 5.46 5.39 2.81
C SER A 145 6.24 4.37 3.62
N ILE A 146 7.52 4.61 3.87
CA ILE A 146 8.38 3.73 4.69
C ILE A 146 9.67 4.46 5.09
N GLY A 147 10.07 4.30 6.35
CA GLY A 147 11.29 4.87 6.91
C GLY A 147 11.35 6.40 6.83
N PHE A 148 12.51 6.97 7.17
CA PHE A 148 12.70 8.43 7.14
C PHE A 148 12.86 8.98 5.71
N PHE A 149 13.12 8.12 4.73
CA PHE A 149 13.17 8.49 3.30
C PHE A 149 11.77 8.53 2.65
N GLY A 150 10.74 8.15 3.40
CA GLY A 150 9.33 8.27 3.07
C GLY A 150 8.46 8.40 4.32
N PRO A 151 8.67 9.43 5.15
CA PRO A 151 8.02 9.54 6.45
C PRO A 151 6.57 10.00 6.28
N THR A 152 5.74 9.62 7.26
CA THR A 152 4.30 9.88 7.25
C THR A 152 3.90 10.82 8.38
N GLY A 153 3.06 11.81 8.08
CA GLY A 153 2.55 12.79 9.03
C GLY A 153 1.03 12.91 8.95
N TRP A 154 0.45 13.79 9.76
CA TRP A 154 -1.00 14.01 9.78
C TRP A 154 -1.33 15.45 9.44
N ALA A 155 -2.35 15.62 8.61
CA ALA A 155 -3.03 16.87 8.36
C ALA A 155 -4.49 16.78 8.80
N ARG A 156 -5.11 17.93 9.07
CA ARG A 156 -6.55 18.03 9.38
C ARG A 156 -7.25 18.93 8.38
N LEU A 157 -8.39 18.48 7.85
CA LEU A 157 -9.32 19.33 7.11
C LEU A 157 -10.13 20.17 8.10
N ARG A 158 -10.26 21.46 7.81
CA ARG A 158 -11.03 22.42 8.59
C ARG A 158 -11.87 23.27 7.64
N LEU A 159 -13.13 23.50 7.99
CA LEU A 159 -14.01 24.41 7.24
C LEU A 159 -13.70 25.89 7.57
N ASP A 160 -13.04 26.14 8.69
CA ASP A 160 -12.59 27.44 9.16
C ASP A 160 -11.06 27.62 9.05
N GLY A 161 -10.57 28.85 9.27
CA GLY A 161 -9.14 29.16 9.31
C GLY A 161 -8.50 29.46 7.93
N PRO A 162 -7.17 29.65 7.90
CA PRO A 162 -6.44 29.95 6.66
C PRO A 162 -6.41 28.74 5.71
N ALA A 163 -6.32 28.98 4.39
CA ALA A 163 -6.29 27.93 3.37
C ALA A 163 -5.25 26.82 3.65
N LEU A 164 -4.10 27.19 4.21
CA LEU A 164 -3.07 26.27 4.64
C LEU A 164 -2.35 26.81 5.88
N ASP A 165 -2.29 25.99 6.93
CA ASP A 165 -1.41 26.19 8.09
C ASP A 165 -0.37 25.08 8.22
N VAL A 166 0.92 25.43 8.26
CA VAL A 166 2.02 24.45 8.31
C VAL A 166 3.05 24.91 9.31
N THR A 167 3.32 24.06 10.29
CA THR A 167 4.39 24.29 11.26
C THR A 167 5.35 23.10 11.22
N PRO A 168 6.56 23.25 10.64
CA PRO A 168 7.58 22.22 10.75
C PRO A 168 8.08 22.14 12.20
N GLY A 169 8.36 20.92 12.67
CA GLY A 169 9.09 20.73 13.91
C GLY A 169 10.61 20.89 13.72
N PRO A 170 11.40 20.71 14.80
CA PRO A 170 12.84 20.92 14.77
C PRO A 170 13.61 19.94 13.89
N GLY A 171 13.03 18.79 13.53
CA GLY A 171 13.67 17.77 12.71
C GLY A 171 12.88 17.40 11.45
N LEU A 172 13.37 16.40 10.72
CA LEU A 172 12.59 15.74 9.66
C LEU A 172 11.62 14.71 10.26
N VAL A 173 12.07 14.04 11.31
CA VAL A 173 11.41 12.89 11.94
C VAL A 173 11.21 13.17 13.42
N ASP A 174 9.96 13.06 13.89
CA ASP A 174 9.60 13.20 15.31
C ASP A 174 9.64 11.84 16.02
N ARG A 175 9.44 10.75 15.26
CA ARG A 175 9.36 9.39 15.78
C ARG A 175 9.90 8.37 14.78
N ALA A 176 10.71 7.44 15.26
CA ALA A 176 11.24 6.32 14.50
C ALA A 176 10.95 5.01 15.23
N GLU A 177 10.32 4.07 14.53
CA GLU A 177 9.89 2.79 15.10
C GLU A 177 10.43 1.64 14.25
N VAL A 178 11.11 0.71 14.91
CA VAL A 178 11.59 -0.54 14.31
C VAL A 178 10.62 -1.66 14.66
N PHE A 179 10.20 -2.41 13.66
CA PHE A 179 9.26 -3.52 13.76
C PHE A 179 9.89 -4.80 13.21
N PHE A 180 9.47 -5.96 13.72
CA PHE A 180 9.80 -7.24 13.11
C PHE A 180 8.90 -7.49 11.90
N GLU A 181 9.47 -8.07 10.86
CA GLU A 181 8.68 -8.72 9.83
C GLU A 181 7.99 -9.98 10.41
N SER A 182 6.74 -10.23 10.03
CA SER A 182 5.93 -11.32 10.62
C SER A 182 6.58 -12.69 10.52
N TRP A 183 7.25 -12.97 9.39
CA TRP A 183 7.91 -14.26 9.16
C TRP A 183 9.02 -14.60 10.17
N VAL A 184 9.67 -13.59 10.76
CA VAL A 184 10.73 -13.77 11.77
C VAL A 184 10.14 -14.40 13.00
N VAL A 185 9.06 -13.80 13.50
CA VAL A 185 8.37 -14.26 14.71
C VAL A 185 7.63 -15.57 14.46
N ASP A 186 7.18 -15.82 13.24
CA ASP A 186 6.54 -17.09 12.87
C ASP A 186 7.50 -18.26 12.85
N LEU A 187 8.71 -18.01 12.36
CA LEU A 187 9.75 -19.01 12.36
C LEU A 187 10.17 -19.31 13.79
N LEU A 188 10.46 -18.28 14.58
CA LEU A 188 10.75 -18.42 16.00
C LEU A 188 9.62 -19.17 16.73
N GLY A 189 8.36 -18.77 16.53
CA GLY A 189 7.22 -19.40 17.16
C GLY A 189 7.09 -20.89 16.83
N ARG A 190 7.41 -21.30 15.60
CA ARG A 190 7.40 -22.72 15.19
C ARG A 190 8.51 -23.53 15.84
N GLU A 191 9.71 -22.96 15.99
CA GLU A 191 10.80 -23.63 16.69
C GLU A 191 10.48 -23.76 18.19
N LEU A 192 9.97 -22.70 18.82
CA LEU A 192 9.55 -22.73 20.22
C LEU A 192 8.39 -23.69 20.48
N GLU A 193 7.40 -23.77 19.57
CA GLU A 193 6.29 -24.73 19.66
C GLU A 193 6.81 -26.17 19.72
N GLN A 194 7.82 -26.52 18.91
CA GLN A 194 8.41 -27.84 18.84
C GLN A 194 9.30 -28.15 20.04
N GLU A 195 10.21 -27.24 20.41
CA GLU A 195 11.19 -27.48 21.47
C GLU A 195 10.57 -27.51 22.87
N ALA A 196 9.57 -26.68 23.14
CA ALA A 196 8.99 -26.51 24.47
C ALA A 196 7.70 -27.31 24.67
N ASP A 197 7.19 -28.02 23.65
CA ASP A 197 5.90 -28.71 23.67
C ASP A 197 4.78 -27.81 24.24
N LEU A 198 4.50 -26.71 23.52
CA LEU A 198 3.58 -25.67 24.00
C LEU A 198 2.10 -26.06 23.93
N ARG A 199 1.79 -27.24 23.36
CA ARG A 199 0.41 -27.68 23.04
C ARG A 199 -0.61 -27.49 24.17
N PRO A 200 -0.33 -27.81 25.45
CA PRO A 200 -1.28 -27.61 26.55
C PRO A 200 -1.75 -26.17 26.73
N TRP A 201 -0.94 -25.18 26.31
CA TRP A 201 -1.23 -23.74 26.46
C TRP A 201 -1.70 -23.07 25.17
N LEU A 202 -1.63 -23.79 24.04
CA LEU A 202 -2.23 -23.35 22.80
C LEU A 202 -3.75 -23.52 22.88
N ALA A 203 -4.49 -22.64 22.20
CA ALA A 203 -5.93 -22.68 22.18
C ALA A 203 -6.43 -23.40 20.92
N PRO A 204 -7.01 -24.61 21.03
CA PRO A 204 -7.60 -25.29 19.88
C PRO A 204 -8.78 -24.50 19.34
N ARG A 205 -8.98 -24.54 18.02
CA ARG A 205 -10.14 -23.94 17.36
C ARG A 205 -10.76 -24.83 16.32
N ARG A 206 -12.08 -24.72 16.16
CA ARG A 206 -12.77 -25.37 15.04
C ARG A 206 -12.29 -24.84 13.69
N ALA A 207 -12.14 -25.72 12.71
CA ALA A 207 -11.77 -25.30 11.37
C ALA A 207 -12.92 -24.50 10.70
N PRO A 208 -12.66 -23.40 9.97
CA PRO A 208 -13.74 -22.52 9.48
C PRO A 208 -14.65 -23.10 8.40
N HIS A 209 -14.30 -24.27 7.88
CA HIS A 209 -15.09 -25.02 6.90
C HIS A 209 -15.92 -26.14 7.54
N VAL A 210 -15.85 -26.31 8.86
CA VAL A 210 -16.61 -27.31 9.60
C VAL A 210 -17.85 -26.65 10.17
N ALA A 211 -19.02 -27.06 9.69
CA ALA A 211 -20.31 -26.72 10.29
C ALA A 211 -20.74 -27.83 11.26
N LEU A 212 -21.39 -27.43 12.35
CA LEU A 212 -21.93 -28.35 13.34
C LEU A 212 -23.45 -28.47 13.16
N ALA A 213 -23.95 -29.71 13.09
CA ALA A 213 -25.35 -30.04 13.26
C ALA A 213 -25.52 -30.87 14.55
N ALA A 214 -26.77 -31.19 14.94
CA ALA A 214 -27.08 -31.82 16.23
C ALA A 214 -26.17 -33.01 16.60
N ASP A 215 -25.95 -33.96 15.67
CA ASP A 215 -25.14 -35.16 15.87
C ASP A 215 -24.14 -35.45 14.73
N HIS A 216 -23.96 -34.49 13.81
CA HIS A 216 -23.07 -34.63 12.66
C HIS A 216 -22.22 -33.37 12.42
N VAL A 217 -21.01 -33.58 11.92
CA VAL A 217 -20.21 -32.55 11.27
C VAL A 217 -20.58 -32.51 9.78
N VAL A 218 -20.79 -31.30 9.27
CA VAL A 218 -21.05 -31.04 7.84
C VAL A 218 -19.81 -30.41 7.21
N LEU A 219 -19.34 -31.02 6.11
CA LEU A 219 -18.20 -30.56 5.34
C LEU A 219 -18.66 -29.92 4.02
N PRO A 220 -17.93 -28.93 3.48
CA PRO A 220 -18.38 -28.14 2.34
C PRO A 220 -18.44 -28.98 1.05
N GLY A 221 -19.35 -28.59 0.15
CA GLY A 221 -19.39 -29.11 -1.22
C GLY A 221 -19.90 -30.55 -1.31
N GLY A 222 -20.86 -30.91 -0.45
CA GLY A 222 -21.50 -32.23 -0.48
C GLY A 222 -20.60 -33.38 -0.02
N ARG A 223 -19.47 -33.09 0.65
CA ARG A 223 -18.50 -34.08 1.16
C ARG A 223 -19.00 -34.94 2.34
N GLY A 224 -20.31 -35.00 2.52
CA GLY A 224 -21.00 -35.87 3.47
C GLY A 224 -21.21 -35.25 4.86
N ARG A 225 -22.18 -35.84 5.56
CA ARG A 225 -22.44 -35.61 6.98
C ARG A 225 -21.75 -36.73 7.74
N HIS A 226 -20.88 -36.38 8.67
CA HIS A 226 -20.09 -37.36 9.43
C HIS A 226 -20.63 -37.41 10.85
N ARG A 227 -21.13 -38.56 11.28
CA ARG A 227 -21.60 -38.73 12.66
C ARG A 227 -20.41 -38.57 13.61
N VAL A 228 -20.61 -37.81 14.68
CA VAL A 228 -19.59 -37.52 15.67
C VAL A 228 -20.14 -37.88 17.06
N ASP A 229 -19.31 -38.46 17.90
CA ASP A 229 -19.70 -38.78 19.27
C ASP A 229 -19.91 -37.48 20.10
N PRO A 230 -20.69 -37.53 21.20
CA PRO A 230 -21.00 -36.34 21.98
C PRO A 230 -19.78 -35.58 22.53
N LEU A 231 -18.71 -36.28 22.90
CA LEU A 231 -17.49 -35.66 23.43
C LEU A 231 -16.78 -34.88 22.31
N SER A 232 -16.57 -35.50 21.15
CA SER A 232 -15.95 -34.85 19.99
C SER A 232 -16.80 -33.68 19.46
N MET A 233 -18.13 -33.77 19.53
CA MET A 233 -19.03 -32.67 19.16
C MET A 233 -18.87 -31.47 20.11
N ALA A 234 -18.86 -31.72 21.42
CA ALA A 234 -18.61 -30.68 22.42
C ALA A 234 -17.21 -30.09 22.27
N ALA A 235 -16.19 -30.91 21.98
CA ALA A 235 -14.84 -30.44 21.73
C ALA A 235 -14.76 -29.48 20.53
N LEU A 236 -15.47 -29.75 19.44
CA LEU A 236 -15.54 -28.83 18.29
C LEU A 236 -16.31 -27.54 18.60
N ALA A 237 -17.39 -27.62 19.40
CA ALA A 237 -18.19 -26.46 19.78
C ALA A 237 -17.46 -25.52 20.76
N ASP A 238 -16.74 -26.10 21.72
CA ASP A 238 -16.04 -25.39 22.78
C ASP A 238 -14.63 -24.92 22.37
N ALA A 239 -14.09 -25.41 21.24
CA ALA A 239 -12.82 -24.98 20.67
C ALA A 239 -12.94 -23.61 20.00
N ASP A 240 -12.87 -22.56 20.82
CA ASP A 240 -13.05 -21.15 20.47
C ASP A 240 -11.76 -20.43 20.01
N GLY A 241 -10.62 -21.11 20.06
CA GLY A 241 -9.31 -20.54 19.77
C GLY A 241 -8.81 -19.50 20.79
N ARG A 242 -9.44 -19.42 21.96
CA ARG A 242 -9.05 -18.56 23.08
C ARG A 242 -8.71 -19.36 24.34
N THR A 243 -9.50 -20.40 24.63
CA THR A 243 -9.35 -21.29 25.78
C THR A 243 -8.13 -22.21 25.60
N PRO A 244 -7.14 -22.20 26.52
CA PRO A 244 -6.01 -23.14 26.46
C PRO A 244 -6.44 -24.60 26.46
N ALA A 245 -5.70 -25.45 25.74
CA ALA A 245 -6.04 -26.86 25.58
C ALA A 245 -6.15 -27.59 26.93
N ALA A 246 -5.28 -27.32 27.90
CA ALA A 246 -5.33 -27.92 29.23
C ALA A 246 -6.64 -27.61 29.97
N GLU A 247 -7.12 -26.36 29.88
CA GLU A 247 -8.39 -25.94 30.47
C GLU A 247 -9.58 -26.59 29.75
N LEU A 248 -9.56 -26.58 28.41
CA LEU A 248 -10.57 -27.22 27.59
C LEU A 248 -10.68 -28.73 27.89
N ILE A 249 -9.53 -29.41 27.98
CA ILE A 249 -9.43 -30.83 28.31
C ILE A 249 -10.02 -31.10 29.70
N ALA A 250 -9.62 -30.34 30.71
CA ALA A 250 -10.13 -30.51 32.08
C ALA A 250 -11.66 -30.30 32.15
N ARG A 251 -12.17 -29.26 31.47
CA ARG A 251 -13.60 -28.94 31.42
C ARG A 251 -14.42 -30.06 30.78
N LEU A 252 -13.95 -30.57 29.64
CA LEU A 252 -14.64 -31.65 28.92
C LEU A 252 -14.52 -33.00 29.65
N ALA A 253 -13.37 -33.29 30.26
CA ALA A 253 -13.17 -34.48 31.06
C ALA A 253 -14.18 -34.55 32.22
N ALA A 254 -14.35 -33.43 32.93
CA ALA A 254 -15.35 -33.31 33.99
C ALA A 254 -16.80 -33.39 33.47
N ARG A 255 -17.09 -32.73 32.33
CA ARG A 255 -18.45 -32.71 31.74
C ARG A 255 -18.93 -34.10 31.30
N PHE A 256 -18.02 -34.96 30.84
CA PHE A 256 -18.35 -36.28 30.28
C PHE A 256 -17.96 -37.45 31.21
N ASP A 257 -17.41 -37.17 32.38
CA ASP A 257 -16.93 -38.18 33.34
C ASP A 257 -15.92 -39.16 32.70
N VAL A 258 -14.92 -38.61 32.00
CA VAL A 258 -13.85 -39.36 31.31
C VAL A 258 -12.47 -38.84 31.71
N GLY A 259 -11.42 -39.62 31.44
CA GLY A 259 -10.05 -39.20 31.69
C GLY A 259 -9.58 -38.09 30.73
N ALA A 260 -8.65 -37.24 31.20
CA ALA A 260 -8.03 -36.19 30.39
C ALA A 260 -7.39 -36.73 29.09
N ASP A 261 -6.75 -37.91 29.16
CA ASP A 261 -6.15 -38.58 28.00
C ASP A 261 -7.17 -38.95 26.92
N THR A 262 -8.41 -39.26 27.31
CA THR A 262 -9.50 -39.54 26.36
C THR A 262 -9.88 -38.28 25.59
N VAL A 263 -9.95 -37.13 26.26
CA VAL A 263 -10.25 -35.84 25.61
C VAL A 263 -9.09 -35.38 24.74
N ASP A 264 -7.84 -35.50 25.21
CA ASP A 264 -6.64 -35.20 24.42
C ASP A 264 -6.60 -36.04 23.13
N ALA A 265 -6.86 -37.36 23.23
CA ALA A 265 -6.95 -38.25 22.08
C ALA A 265 -8.06 -37.83 21.10
N ALA A 266 -9.22 -37.41 21.60
CA ALA A 266 -10.31 -36.89 20.78
C ALA A 266 -9.90 -35.61 20.04
N LEU A 267 -9.26 -34.64 20.71
CA LEU A 267 -8.75 -33.42 20.08
C LEU A 267 -7.71 -33.74 18.99
N ARG A 268 -6.78 -34.69 19.24
CA ARG A 268 -5.80 -35.14 18.25
C ARG A 268 -6.45 -35.80 17.04
N GLU A 269 -7.47 -36.61 17.24
CA GLU A 269 -8.21 -37.24 16.15
C GLU A 269 -8.95 -36.20 15.31
N LEU A 270 -9.60 -35.23 15.95
CA LEU A 270 -10.25 -34.10 15.27
C LEU A 270 -9.24 -33.25 14.48
N GLN A 271 -8.04 -33.03 15.04
CA GLN A 271 -6.95 -32.35 14.35
C GLN A 271 -6.45 -33.16 13.14
N ARG A 272 -6.27 -34.48 13.29
CA ARG A 272 -5.86 -35.38 12.20
C ARG A 272 -6.87 -35.38 11.06
N ARG A 273 -8.17 -35.28 11.35
CA ARG A 273 -9.26 -35.11 10.37
C ARG A 273 -9.30 -33.72 9.74
N ARG A 274 -8.51 -32.77 10.25
CA ARG A 274 -8.52 -31.34 9.89
C ARG A 274 -9.82 -30.63 10.23
N TRP A 275 -10.57 -31.15 11.21
CA TRP A 275 -11.79 -30.51 11.73
C TRP A 275 -11.49 -29.54 12.86
N LEU A 276 -10.36 -29.75 13.53
CA LEU A 276 -9.81 -28.90 14.57
C LEU A 276 -8.42 -28.40 14.13
N ILE A 277 -8.09 -27.17 14.51
CA ILE A 277 -6.77 -26.56 14.35
C ILE A 277 -6.19 -26.40 15.76
N TRP A 278 -5.04 -27.02 15.99
CA TRP A 278 -4.34 -26.97 17.27
C TRP A 278 -2.83 -26.81 17.04
N ARG A 279 -2.40 -25.55 16.95
CA ARG A 279 -1.03 -25.12 16.66
C ARG A 279 -0.82 -23.68 17.13
N LEU A 280 0.42 -23.19 17.15
CA LEU A 280 0.68 -21.78 17.42
C LEU A 280 0.12 -20.92 16.27
N ASP A 281 -0.90 -20.11 16.55
CA ASP A 281 -1.61 -19.30 15.57
C ASP A 281 -1.62 -17.84 16.05
N LEU A 282 -0.59 -17.08 15.65
CA LEU A 282 -0.47 -15.66 16.01
C LEU A 282 -1.39 -14.82 15.11
N PRO A 283 -2.08 -13.78 15.62
CA PRO A 283 -2.84 -12.87 14.76
C PRO A 283 -1.91 -12.07 13.83
N ALA A 284 -2.49 -11.46 12.79
CA ALA A 284 -1.78 -10.45 12.01
C ALA A 284 -1.57 -9.20 12.88
N SER A 285 -0.31 -8.79 13.06
CA SER A 285 0.07 -7.65 13.89
C SER A 285 1.38 -7.06 13.37
N VAL A 286 1.57 -5.75 13.53
CA VAL A 286 2.87 -5.10 13.32
C VAL A 286 3.82 -5.36 14.49
N ARG A 287 3.31 -5.81 15.64
CA ARG A 287 4.08 -6.22 16.82
C ARG A 287 3.91 -7.73 17.08
N PRO A 288 4.21 -8.62 16.12
CA PRO A 288 3.99 -10.06 16.29
C PRO A 288 4.77 -10.65 17.49
N GLU A 289 5.90 -10.05 17.86
CA GLU A 289 6.69 -10.41 19.03
C GLU A 289 5.95 -10.16 20.34
N ALA A 290 5.09 -9.13 20.41
CA ALA A 290 4.23 -8.89 21.56
C ALA A 290 3.14 -9.96 21.65
N GLU A 291 2.60 -10.36 20.51
CA GLU A 291 1.60 -11.44 20.42
C GLU A 291 2.16 -12.78 20.89
N LEU A 292 3.40 -13.08 20.50
CA LEU A 292 4.09 -14.29 20.92
C LEU A 292 4.38 -14.26 22.43
N ALA A 293 4.88 -13.15 22.99
CA ALA A 293 5.14 -13.08 24.42
C ALA A 293 3.87 -13.23 25.27
N ALA A 294 2.78 -12.56 24.90
CA ALA A 294 1.50 -12.70 25.61
C ALA A 294 0.99 -14.14 25.60
N LEU A 295 1.28 -14.90 24.53
CA LEU A 295 0.99 -16.33 24.49
C LEU A 295 1.90 -17.12 25.45
N LEU A 296 3.21 -16.87 25.40
CA LEU A 296 4.22 -17.57 26.22
C LEU A 296 4.07 -17.28 27.72
N GLU A 297 3.55 -16.11 28.10
CA GLU A 297 3.26 -15.78 29.50
C GLU A 297 2.28 -16.75 30.17
N ARG A 298 1.42 -17.40 29.38
CA ARG A 298 0.46 -18.41 29.84
C ARG A 298 1.07 -19.80 29.98
N ALA A 299 2.28 -20.04 29.46
CA ALA A 299 2.95 -21.33 29.49
C ALA A 299 3.52 -21.66 30.88
N ASP A 300 3.86 -22.94 31.10
CA ASP A 300 4.54 -23.40 32.31
C ASP A 300 5.80 -22.56 32.59
N PRO A 301 6.04 -22.12 33.84
CA PRO A 301 7.26 -21.39 34.21
C PRO A 301 8.57 -22.04 33.73
N ASP A 302 8.67 -23.37 33.76
CA ASP A 302 9.87 -24.12 33.37
C ASP A 302 10.07 -24.18 31.85
N LYS A 303 9.00 -23.99 31.07
CA LYS A 303 9.06 -23.84 29.61
C LYS A 303 9.21 -22.37 29.22
N ARG A 304 8.67 -21.47 30.04
CA ARG A 304 8.69 -20.02 29.84
C ARG A 304 10.11 -19.46 29.87
N TRP A 305 10.97 -19.83 30.82
CA TRP A 305 12.30 -19.19 30.93
C TRP A 305 13.13 -19.33 29.64
N LYS A 306 13.17 -20.53 29.04
CA LYS A 306 13.96 -20.79 27.82
C LYS A 306 13.42 -20.00 26.63
N THR A 307 12.10 -20.00 26.46
CA THR A 307 11.42 -19.29 25.37
C THR A 307 11.49 -17.77 25.53
N THR A 308 11.37 -17.27 26.76
CA THR A 308 11.51 -15.85 27.12
C THR A 308 12.91 -15.34 26.86
N VAL A 309 13.97 -16.06 27.25
CA VAL A 309 15.36 -15.64 27.00
C VAL A 309 15.63 -15.43 25.51
N VAL A 310 15.15 -16.33 24.66
CA VAL A 310 15.33 -16.23 23.20
C VAL A 310 14.58 -15.03 22.62
N LEU A 311 13.31 -14.86 22.99
CA LEU A 311 12.49 -13.74 22.51
C LEU A 311 12.99 -12.39 23.02
N ASP A 312 13.42 -12.31 24.27
CA ASP A 312 13.95 -11.09 24.87
C ASP A 312 15.32 -10.72 24.28
N GLY A 313 16.15 -11.70 23.91
CA GLY A 313 17.38 -11.45 23.17
C GLY A 313 17.12 -10.76 21.83
N LEU A 314 16.12 -11.23 21.07
CA LEU A 314 15.70 -10.59 19.82
C LEU A 314 15.12 -9.19 20.05
N ARG A 315 14.28 -9.01 21.07
CA ARG A 315 13.72 -7.69 21.44
C ARG A 315 14.78 -6.70 21.86
N ALA A 316 15.79 -7.15 22.62
CA ALA A 316 16.93 -6.31 22.99
C ALA A 316 17.73 -5.89 21.76
N ALA A 317 17.98 -6.79 20.81
CA ALA A 317 18.62 -6.45 19.54
C ALA A 317 17.78 -5.47 18.69
N GLN A 318 16.44 -5.62 18.69
CA GLN A 318 15.53 -4.68 18.04
C GLN A 318 15.57 -3.29 18.71
N GLU A 319 15.63 -3.24 20.04
CA GLU A 319 15.71 -1.99 20.79
C GLU A 319 17.05 -1.27 20.56
N GLU A 320 18.17 -1.99 20.54
CA GLU A 320 19.46 -1.39 20.18
C GLU A 320 19.43 -0.85 18.74
N LEU A 321 18.86 -1.61 17.79
CA LEU A 321 18.69 -1.14 16.43
C LEU A 321 17.79 0.10 16.35
N ARG A 322 16.74 0.17 17.17
CA ARG A 322 15.89 1.36 17.31
C ARG A 322 16.67 2.53 17.89
N ALA A 323 17.47 2.34 18.95
CA ALA A 323 18.30 3.40 19.54
C ALA A 323 19.38 3.90 18.57
N ALA A 324 19.88 3.03 17.70
CA ALA A 324 20.88 3.35 16.68
C ALA A 324 20.29 4.02 15.43
N TRP A 325 18.96 4.10 15.25
CA TRP A 325 18.29 4.28 13.95
C TRP A 325 18.83 5.41 13.05
N ALA A 326 19.33 6.51 13.63
CA ALA A 326 19.83 7.70 12.92
C ALA A 326 21.35 7.71 12.70
N ASP A 327 22.08 6.73 13.25
CA ASP A 327 23.54 6.60 13.11
C ASP A 327 23.86 5.46 12.14
N GLY A 328 24.28 5.82 10.92
CA GLY A 328 24.51 4.85 9.85
C GLY A 328 25.54 3.75 10.18
N ALA A 329 26.57 4.06 10.98
CA ALA A 329 27.57 3.05 11.36
C ALA A 329 27.00 2.10 12.42
N ARG A 330 26.33 2.65 13.45
CA ARG A 330 25.69 1.85 14.51
C ARG A 330 24.54 1.01 13.96
N VAL A 331 23.71 1.53 13.04
CA VAL A 331 22.62 0.75 12.41
C VAL A 331 23.14 -0.50 11.73
N ARG A 332 24.21 -0.39 10.92
CA ARG A 332 24.74 -1.56 10.22
C ARG A 332 25.27 -2.63 11.17
N ALA A 333 25.91 -2.21 12.27
CA ALA A 333 26.38 -3.12 13.31
C ALA A 333 25.21 -3.77 14.06
N ALA A 334 24.20 -2.99 14.47
CA ALA A 334 23.02 -3.47 15.16
C ALA A 334 22.17 -4.42 14.29
N MET A 335 22.05 -4.15 12.99
CA MET A 335 21.43 -5.09 12.03
C MET A 335 22.17 -6.42 11.98
N ALA A 336 23.50 -6.40 11.88
CA ALA A 336 24.30 -7.62 11.86
C ALA A 336 24.15 -8.44 13.16
N ALA A 337 24.14 -7.76 14.31
CA ALA A 337 23.93 -8.40 15.61
C ALA A 337 22.53 -9.00 15.74
N LEU A 338 21.50 -8.32 15.21
CA LEU A 338 20.13 -8.85 15.15
C LEU A 338 20.05 -10.08 14.24
N ASP A 339 20.67 -10.03 13.06
CA ASP A 339 20.74 -11.15 12.11
C ASP A 339 21.40 -12.38 12.76
N GLU A 340 22.50 -12.18 13.49
CA GLU A 340 23.19 -13.23 14.24
C GLU A 340 22.31 -13.80 15.35
N THR A 341 21.71 -12.94 16.17
CA THR A 341 20.78 -13.33 17.25
C THR A 341 19.63 -14.17 16.69
N PHE A 342 19.04 -13.77 15.57
CA PHE A 342 17.99 -14.52 14.88
C PHE A 342 18.48 -15.87 14.37
N THR A 343 19.66 -15.90 13.77
CA THR A 343 20.23 -17.14 13.21
C THR A 343 20.55 -18.14 14.32
N VAL A 344 21.10 -17.68 15.45
CA VAL A 344 21.35 -18.52 16.64
C VAL A 344 20.04 -19.03 17.24
N ALA A 345 19.01 -18.18 17.31
CA ALA A 345 17.72 -18.52 17.89
C ALA A 345 16.90 -19.52 17.06
N THR A 346 17.08 -19.54 15.73
CA THR A 346 16.19 -20.30 14.83
C THR A 346 16.90 -21.32 13.95
N GLY A 347 18.23 -21.25 13.82
CA GLY A 347 18.99 -22.06 12.86
C GLY A 347 18.81 -21.64 11.39
N HIS A 348 18.11 -20.53 11.12
CA HIS A 348 17.78 -20.07 9.77
C HIS A 348 18.47 -18.75 9.41
N LEU A 349 18.72 -18.53 8.11
CA LEU A 349 19.29 -17.29 7.62
C LEU A 349 18.32 -16.10 7.81
N ALA A 350 18.88 -14.96 8.19
CA ALA A 350 18.17 -13.69 8.38
C ALA A 350 17.74 -12.97 7.08
N VAL A 351 17.68 -13.69 5.94
CA VAL A 351 17.32 -13.11 4.63
C VAL A 351 16.39 -14.05 3.88
N ARG A 352 15.37 -13.48 3.21
CA ARG A 352 14.49 -14.21 2.27
C ARG A 352 14.14 -13.39 1.03
N ASN A 353 13.57 -14.07 0.03
CA ASN A 353 12.95 -13.44 -1.17
C ASN A 353 13.89 -12.45 -1.91
N GLU A 354 15.12 -12.87 -2.17
CA GLU A 354 16.09 -12.03 -2.87
C GLU A 354 15.55 -11.52 -4.22
N GLY A 355 15.77 -10.24 -4.52
CA GLY A 355 15.31 -9.60 -5.75
C GLY A 355 13.83 -9.17 -5.79
N GLN A 356 13.01 -9.49 -4.77
CA GLN A 356 11.58 -9.14 -4.77
C GLN A 356 11.29 -7.79 -4.08
N ALA A 357 10.48 -6.94 -4.72
CA ALA A 357 9.95 -5.71 -4.12
C ALA A 357 8.85 -6.03 -3.09
N TYR A 358 8.83 -5.31 -1.96
CA TYR A 358 7.87 -5.49 -0.86
C TYR A 358 7.87 -6.91 -0.24
N GLY A 359 8.96 -7.66 -0.39
CA GLY A 359 9.04 -9.06 0.04
C GLY A 359 9.44 -9.31 1.51
N GLY A 360 9.57 -8.26 2.33
CA GLY A 360 10.05 -8.35 3.72
C GLY A 360 11.36 -9.15 3.84
N ARG A 361 12.42 -8.65 3.18
CA ARG A 361 13.66 -9.40 2.92
C ARG A 361 14.53 -9.58 4.14
N THR A 362 14.55 -8.58 5.02
CA THR A 362 15.31 -8.53 6.27
C THR A 362 14.42 -8.84 7.47
N PRO A 363 14.98 -9.08 8.67
CA PRO A 363 14.15 -9.42 9.83
C PRO A 363 13.31 -8.24 10.35
N THR A 364 13.76 -7.02 10.10
CA THR A 364 13.11 -5.80 10.59
C THR A 364 12.91 -4.77 9.48
N TYR A 365 12.01 -3.83 9.74
CA TYR A 365 11.80 -2.62 8.94
C TYR A 365 11.62 -1.40 9.84
N LEU A 366 11.85 -0.21 9.27
CA LEU A 366 11.76 1.08 9.93
C LEU A 366 10.54 1.86 9.43
N GLU A 367 9.79 2.46 10.35
CA GLU A 367 8.75 3.46 10.07
C GLU A 367 9.09 4.77 10.75
N CYS A 368 8.86 5.89 10.06
CA CYS A 368 9.13 7.22 10.61
C CYS A 368 7.93 8.15 10.48
N GLY A 369 7.67 8.91 11.55
CA GLY A 369 6.74 10.01 11.58
C GLY A 369 7.39 11.27 11.00
N ARG A 370 6.68 12.02 10.16
CA ARG A 370 7.13 13.32 9.67
C ARG A 370 6.87 14.37 10.75
N ASP A 371 7.90 15.10 11.14
CA ASP A 371 7.83 16.15 12.15
C ASP A 371 7.19 17.43 11.56
N VAL A 372 5.87 17.42 11.41
CA VAL A 372 5.10 18.54 10.88
C VAL A 372 3.67 18.54 11.42
N ALA A 373 3.14 19.72 11.70
CA ALA A 373 1.71 19.96 11.90
C ALA A 373 1.13 20.66 10.66
N VAL A 374 0.01 20.17 10.15
CA VAL A 374 -0.63 20.68 8.93
C VAL A 374 -2.14 20.80 9.15
N ASP A 375 -2.70 21.98 8.87
CA ASP A 375 -4.14 22.22 8.78
C ASP A 375 -4.48 22.74 7.37
N LEU A 376 -5.56 22.22 6.82
CA LEU A 376 -6.07 22.51 5.48
C LEU A 376 -7.43 23.20 5.63
N GLY A 377 -7.47 24.51 5.42
CA GLY A 377 -8.66 25.33 5.70
C GLY A 377 -9.69 25.38 4.57
N GLY A 378 -10.76 26.15 4.80
CA GLY A 378 -11.97 26.16 3.99
C GLY A 378 -11.78 26.45 2.50
N GLU A 379 -10.88 27.37 2.12
CA GLU A 379 -10.60 27.66 0.69
C GLU A 379 -9.99 26.43 -0.03
N LEU A 380 -9.07 25.73 0.63
CA LEU A 380 -8.45 24.53 0.06
C LEU A 380 -9.45 23.38 -0.01
N VAL A 381 -10.27 23.21 1.03
CA VAL A 381 -11.37 22.24 1.03
C VAL A 381 -12.36 22.53 -0.11
N ALA A 382 -12.71 23.80 -0.34
CA ALA A 382 -13.57 24.19 -1.46
C ALA A 382 -12.93 23.87 -2.83
N ALA A 383 -11.61 24.04 -2.96
CA ALA A 383 -10.87 23.69 -4.18
C ALA A 383 -10.85 22.18 -4.49
N LEU A 384 -11.25 21.31 -3.54
CA LEU A 384 -11.43 19.87 -3.77
C LEU A 384 -12.74 19.52 -4.48
N ALA A 385 -13.64 20.47 -4.76
CA ALA A 385 -14.91 20.23 -5.45
C ALA A 385 -14.80 19.37 -6.73
N PRO A 386 -13.75 19.48 -7.58
CA PRO A 386 -13.58 18.61 -8.74
C PRO A 386 -13.43 17.11 -8.42
N LEU A 387 -13.20 16.72 -7.16
CA LEU A 387 -13.29 15.31 -6.74
C LEU A 387 -14.71 14.75 -6.88
N GLY A 388 -15.76 15.58 -6.83
CA GLY A 388 -17.15 15.13 -6.96
C GLY A 388 -17.40 14.22 -8.17
N PRO A 389 -17.19 14.68 -9.41
CA PRO A 389 -17.37 13.84 -10.60
C PRO A 389 -16.36 12.69 -10.67
N VAL A 390 -15.13 12.83 -10.13
CA VAL A 390 -14.15 11.73 -10.06
C VAL A 390 -14.66 10.59 -9.18
N LEU A 391 -15.09 10.89 -7.96
CA LEU A 391 -15.64 9.93 -7.00
C LEU A 391 -16.97 9.33 -7.51
N ARG A 392 -17.79 10.10 -8.21
CA ARG A 392 -18.98 9.58 -8.91
C ARG A 392 -18.61 8.54 -9.97
N SER A 393 -17.56 8.79 -10.75
CA SER A 393 -17.08 7.82 -11.75
C SER A 393 -16.49 6.56 -11.10
N VAL A 394 -15.91 6.67 -9.89
CA VAL A 394 -15.51 5.51 -9.07
C VAL A 394 -16.73 4.70 -8.63
N ARG A 395 -17.79 5.34 -8.11
CA ARG A 395 -19.05 4.66 -7.77
C ARG A 395 -19.60 3.88 -8.96
N TRP A 396 -19.68 4.54 -10.12
CA TRP A 396 -20.13 3.93 -11.37
C TRP A 396 -19.27 2.73 -11.76
N LEU A 397 -17.93 2.85 -11.69
CA LEU A 397 -17.00 1.75 -12.01
C LEU A 397 -17.27 0.53 -11.13
N LEU A 398 -17.39 0.73 -9.81
CA LEU A 398 -17.62 -0.36 -8.85
C LEU A 398 -19.00 -1.00 -9.03
N ALA A 399 -20.03 -0.19 -9.29
CA ALA A 399 -21.37 -0.70 -9.60
C ALA A 399 -21.39 -1.50 -10.91
N HIS A 400 -20.66 -1.06 -11.94
CA HIS A 400 -20.55 -1.79 -13.21
C HIS A 400 -19.86 -3.15 -13.03
N ILE A 401 -18.78 -3.20 -12.24
CA ILE A 401 -18.11 -4.46 -11.87
C ILE A 401 -19.07 -5.37 -11.10
N ARG A 402 -19.83 -4.83 -10.13
CA ARG A 402 -20.85 -5.60 -9.42
C ARG A 402 -21.84 -6.26 -10.38
N GLN A 403 -22.39 -5.51 -11.34
CA GLN A 403 -23.36 -6.05 -12.29
C GLN A 403 -22.79 -7.23 -13.10
N GLY A 404 -21.52 -7.15 -13.51
CA GLY A 404 -20.85 -8.26 -14.20
C GLY A 404 -20.61 -9.52 -13.34
N LEU A 405 -20.69 -9.39 -12.01
CA LEU A 405 -20.47 -10.48 -11.06
C LEU A 405 -21.76 -11.13 -10.55
N LEU A 406 -22.92 -10.47 -10.63
CA LEU A 406 -24.18 -11.02 -10.11
C LEU A 406 -24.53 -12.38 -10.74
N ALA A 407 -24.60 -12.44 -12.07
CA ALA A 407 -24.96 -13.66 -12.79
C ALA A 407 -24.07 -14.89 -12.44
N PRO A 408 -22.72 -14.81 -12.49
CA PRO A 408 -21.88 -15.96 -12.14
C PRO A 408 -21.95 -16.34 -10.65
N VAL A 409 -22.09 -15.39 -9.74
CA VAL A 409 -22.27 -15.69 -8.30
C VAL A 409 -23.61 -16.38 -8.05
N HIS A 410 -24.69 -15.91 -8.69
CA HIS A 410 -26.01 -16.54 -8.62
C HIS A 410 -26.03 -17.96 -9.18
N GLU A 411 -25.33 -18.18 -10.30
CA GLU A 411 -25.18 -19.53 -10.87
C GLU A 411 -24.42 -20.47 -9.91
N ALA A 412 -23.36 -20.00 -9.26
CA ALA A 412 -22.64 -20.78 -8.25
C ALA A 412 -23.54 -21.11 -7.05
N TYR A 413 -24.30 -20.12 -6.56
CA TYR A 413 -25.27 -20.30 -5.49
C TYR A 413 -26.33 -21.33 -5.85
N ARG A 414 -26.99 -21.22 -7.01
CA ARG A 414 -28.04 -22.17 -7.43
C ARG A 414 -27.55 -23.61 -7.49
N LYS A 415 -26.33 -23.83 -8.00
CA LYS A 415 -25.71 -25.17 -8.04
C LYS A 415 -25.46 -25.74 -6.64
N LEU A 416 -24.96 -24.92 -5.72
CA LEU A 416 -24.75 -25.31 -4.33
C LEU A 416 -26.08 -25.60 -3.63
N ALA A 417 -27.06 -24.70 -3.76
CA ALA A 417 -28.36 -24.82 -3.12
C ALA A 417 -29.10 -26.10 -3.57
N ALA A 418 -28.97 -26.50 -4.84
CA ALA A 418 -29.52 -27.76 -5.34
C ALA A 418 -28.90 -29.01 -4.66
N THR A 419 -27.72 -28.89 -4.05
CA THR A 419 -26.99 -30.00 -3.42
C THR A 419 -27.12 -30.00 -1.91
N CYS A 420 -27.03 -28.83 -1.26
CA CYS A 420 -27.01 -28.71 0.21
C CYS A 420 -28.19 -27.93 0.81
N GLY A 421 -29.15 -27.49 -0.01
CA GLY A 421 -30.28 -26.67 0.44
C GLY A 421 -29.87 -25.21 0.62
N THR A 422 -29.34 -24.86 1.80
CA THR A 422 -28.87 -23.49 2.10
C THR A 422 -27.34 -23.49 2.15
N PRO A 423 -26.65 -22.96 1.12
CA PRO A 423 -25.19 -22.88 1.12
C PRO A 423 -24.65 -21.98 2.23
N SER A 424 -23.51 -22.35 2.79
CA SER A 424 -22.75 -21.49 3.69
C SER A 424 -21.85 -20.50 2.94
N ALA A 425 -21.40 -19.44 3.62
CA ALA A 425 -20.45 -18.48 3.08
C ALA A 425 -19.13 -19.13 2.63
N THR A 426 -18.63 -20.11 3.40
CA THR A 426 -17.43 -20.89 3.02
C THR A 426 -17.64 -21.69 1.73
N GLU A 427 -18.82 -22.28 1.54
CA GLU A 427 -19.13 -23.02 0.32
C GLU A 427 -19.25 -22.12 -0.91
N LEU A 428 -19.97 -21.00 -0.79
CA LEU A 428 -20.09 -20.04 -1.88
C LEU A 428 -18.73 -19.45 -2.26
N TRP A 429 -17.94 -19.02 -1.27
CA TRP A 429 -16.57 -18.57 -1.49
C TRP A 429 -15.76 -19.61 -2.26
N THR A 430 -15.73 -20.85 -1.78
CA THR A 430 -14.96 -21.95 -2.39
C THR A 430 -15.39 -22.24 -3.83
N ALA A 431 -16.70 -22.20 -4.12
CA ALA A 431 -17.23 -22.43 -5.47
C ALA A 431 -16.89 -21.29 -6.46
N CYS A 432 -16.75 -20.06 -5.97
CA CYS A 432 -16.43 -18.91 -6.80
C CYS A 432 -14.92 -18.75 -7.08
N MET A 433 -14.05 -19.18 -6.15
CA MET A 433 -12.59 -18.97 -6.24
C MET A 433 -11.92 -19.36 -7.57
N PRO A 434 -12.21 -20.52 -8.21
CA PRO A 434 -11.48 -20.96 -9.40
C PRO A 434 -11.56 -20.04 -10.62
N TRP A 435 -12.67 -19.31 -10.77
CA TRP A 435 -12.89 -18.41 -11.91
C TRP A 435 -12.78 -16.94 -11.54
N LEU A 436 -12.71 -16.61 -10.24
CA LEU A 436 -12.78 -15.24 -9.78
C LEU A 436 -11.64 -14.38 -10.33
N THR A 437 -10.39 -14.85 -10.32
CA THR A 437 -9.24 -14.01 -10.70
C THR A 437 -9.26 -13.58 -12.16
N SER A 438 -9.23 -14.52 -13.12
CA SER A 438 -9.12 -14.17 -14.55
C SER A 438 -10.36 -13.45 -15.09
N ARG A 439 -11.54 -13.85 -14.61
CA ARG A 439 -12.80 -13.20 -15.00
C ARG A 439 -12.91 -11.80 -14.42
N LEU A 440 -12.49 -11.61 -13.16
CA LEU A 440 -12.49 -10.29 -12.52
C LEU A 440 -11.53 -9.35 -13.22
N ASP A 441 -10.32 -9.80 -13.57
CA ASP A 441 -9.35 -8.98 -14.31
C ASP A 441 -9.91 -8.51 -15.66
N ALA A 442 -10.56 -9.42 -16.42
CA ALA A 442 -11.22 -9.08 -17.68
C ALA A 442 -12.36 -8.08 -17.47
N LEU A 443 -13.23 -8.31 -16.48
CA LEU A 443 -14.35 -7.44 -16.16
C LEU A 443 -13.90 -6.04 -15.72
N VAL A 444 -12.85 -5.96 -14.91
CA VAL A 444 -12.23 -4.68 -14.51
C VAL A 444 -11.67 -3.97 -15.74
N GLY A 445 -10.98 -4.69 -16.63
CA GLY A 445 -10.47 -4.13 -17.89
C GLY A 445 -11.58 -3.56 -18.78
N GLU A 446 -12.68 -4.29 -18.95
CA GLU A 446 -13.86 -3.84 -19.71
C GLU A 446 -14.50 -2.59 -19.06
N ALA A 447 -14.68 -2.62 -17.73
CA ALA A 447 -15.27 -1.51 -17.00
C ALA A 447 -14.39 -0.25 -17.05
N VAL A 448 -13.06 -0.39 -16.98
CA VAL A 448 -12.09 0.72 -17.12
C VAL A 448 -12.05 1.23 -18.56
N ALA A 449 -12.13 0.36 -19.57
CA ALA A 449 -12.25 0.80 -20.96
C ALA A 449 -13.52 1.64 -21.18
N GLU A 450 -14.63 1.26 -20.56
CA GLU A 450 -15.86 2.04 -20.59
C GLU A 450 -15.76 3.34 -19.81
N LEU A 451 -15.11 3.33 -18.64
CA LEU A 451 -14.79 4.54 -17.88
C LEU A 451 -14.04 5.56 -18.75
N HIS A 452 -13.01 5.11 -19.48
CA HIS A 452 -12.25 5.95 -20.39
C HIS A 452 -13.13 6.54 -21.51
N ARG A 453 -14.04 5.75 -22.09
CA ARG A 453 -14.96 6.25 -23.13
C ARG A 453 -15.88 7.35 -22.59
N ARG A 454 -16.43 7.17 -21.39
CA ARG A 454 -17.31 8.15 -20.74
C ARG A 454 -16.60 9.46 -20.40
N TRP A 455 -15.36 9.38 -19.90
CA TRP A 455 -14.56 10.59 -19.66
C TRP A 455 -14.17 11.31 -20.95
N ALA A 456 -13.82 10.57 -22.01
CA ALA A 456 -13.52 11.15 -23.31
C ALA A 456 -14.74 11.85 -23.92
N ASP A 457 -15.92 11.23 -23.85
CA ASP A 457 -17.19 11.80 -24.30
C ASP A 457 -17.61 13.04 -23.49
N LEU A 458 -17.34 13.06 -22.18
CA LEU A 458 -17.66 14.19 -21.32
C LEU A 458 -16.80 15.43 -21.61
N LEU A 459 -15.49 15.24 -21.84
CA LEU A 459 -14.54 16.35 -21.88
C LEU A 459 -14.31 16.92 -23.28
N ASP A 460 -14.64 16.21 -24.36
CA ASP A 460 -14.46 16.66 -25.76
C ASP A 460 -13.07 17.29 -26.00
N VAL A 461 -12.03 16.55 -25.62
CA VAL A 461 -10.65 17.02 -25.65
C VAL A 461 -10.16 17.15 -27.11
N PRO A 462 -9.68 18.32 -27.56
CA PRO A 462 -9.15 18.47 -28.91
C PRO A 462 -7.93 17.55 -29.15
N PRO A 463 -7.82 16.89 -30.33
CA PRO A 463 -6.78 15.89 -30.59
C PRO A 463 -5.33 16.37 -30.38
N ASP A 464 -5.05 17.63 -30.72
CA ASP A 464 -3.69 18.22 -30.64
C ASP A 464 -3.46 19.03 -29.35
N ALA A 465 -4.42 19.04 -28.42
CA ALA A 465 -4.27 19.80 -27.19
C ALA A 465 -3.12 19.26 -26.34
N THR A 466 -2.33 20.18 -25.77
CA THR A 466 -1.31 19.88 -24.77
C THR A 466 -1.81 20.15 -23.35
N CYS A 467 -2.72 21.11 -23.19
CA CYS A 467 -3.40 21.46 -21.95
C CYS A 467 -4.84 21.87 -22.27
N VAL A 468 -5.78 21.45 -21.43
CA VAL A 468 -7.20 21.83 -21.47
C VAL A 468 -7.67 22.19 -20.05
N THR A 469 -8.56 23.17 -19.95
CA THR A 469 -9.13 23.62 -18.68
C THR A 469 -10.63 23.75 -18.81
N TYR A 470 -11.35 23.16 -17.87
CA TYR A 470 -12.81 23.17 -17.77
C TYR A 470 -13.23 23.83 -16.47
N ARG A 471 -14.42 24.43 -16.45
CA ARG A 471 -15.07 24.80 -15.19
C ARG A 471 -15.93 23.65 -14.72
N LEU A 472 -15.91 23.32 -13.43
CA LEU A 472 -16.76 22.25 -12.89
C LEU A 472 -18.23 22.49 -13.21
N ALA A 473 -18.68 23.74 -13.10
CA ALA A 473 -20.06 24.14 -13.39
C ALA A 473 -20.51 23.80 -14.82
N ASP A 474 -19.59 23.73 -15.80
CA ASP A 474 -19.92 23.44 -17.19
C ASP A 474 -20.03 21.93 -17.48
N ILE A 475 -19.32 21.10 -16.71
CA ILE A 475 -19.24 19.66 -16.94
C ILE A 475 -20.09 18.84 -15.96
N GLU A 476 -20.50 19.40 -14.82
CA GLU A 476 -21.14 18.65 -13.73
C GLU A 476 -22.46 17.98 -14.15
N ALA A 477 -23.27 18.65 -14.96
CA ALA A 477 -24.51 18.06 -15.49
C ALA A 477 -24.22 16.86 -16.40
N GLY A 478 -23.26 17.00 -17.32
CA GLY A 478 -22.80 15.91 -18.19
C GLY A 478 -22.19 14.76 -17.39
N ALA A 479 -21.41 15.06 -16.35
CA ALA A 479 -20.82 14.06 -15.47
C ALA A 479 -21.89 13.23 -14.75
N ARG A 480 -22.99 13.86 -14.29
CA ARG A 480 -24.13 13.14 -13.68
C ARG A 480 -24.83 12.20 -14.66
N GLU A 481 -24.98 12.64 -15.91
CA GLU A 481 -25.60 11.83 -16.96
C GLU A 481 -24.71 10.63 -17.36
N ARG A 482 -23.41 10.87 -17.55
CA ARG A 482 -22.44 9.83 -17.95
C ARG A 482 -22.11 8.87 -16.80
N PHE A 483 -22.20 9.30 -15.54
CA PHE A 483 -21.93 8.46 -14.37
C PHE A 483 -23.18 8.43 -13.47
N PRO A 484 -24.25 7.74 -13.89
CA PRO A 484 -25.49 7.71 -13.11
C PRO A 484 -25.27 7.09 -11.73
N GLY A 485 -26.05 7.57 -10.75
CA GLY A 485 -26.05 7.03 -9.40
C GLY A 485 -26.58 5.60 -9.39
N SER A 486 -25.68 4.64 -9.32
CA SER A 486 -25.99 3.23 -9.04
C SER A 486 -25.22 2.79 -7.81
N GLU A 487 -25.85 2.04 -6.94
CA GLU A 487 -25.21 1.51 -5.74
C GLU A 487 -24.10 0.55 -6.13
N ALA A 488 -22.90 0.78 -5.60
CA ALA A 488 -21.76 -0.12 -5.82
C ALA A 488 -21.95 -1.47 -5.10
N GLY A 489 -22.81 -1.50 -4.08
CA GLY A 489 -23.48 -2.70 -3.57
C GLY A 489 -22.68 -3.66 -2.68
N TRP A 490 -21.46 -3.32 -2.25
CA TRP A 490 -20.81 -3.99 -1.10
C TRP A 490 -20.15 -2.97 -0.18
N THR A 491 -19.93 -3.35 1.07
CA THR A 491 -19.60 -2.43 2.17
C THR A 491 -18.37 -1.56 1.85
N GLN A 492 -17.26 -2.16 1.41
CA GLN A 492 -16.02 -1.42 1.13
C GLN A 492 -16.10 -0.52 -0.10
N ALA A 493 -17.03 -0.77 -1.03
CA ALA A 493 -17.17 0.02 -2.26
C ALA A 493 -17.54 1.49 -1.99
N ARG A 494 -18.07 1.77 -0.79
CA ARG A 494 -18.43 3.12 -0.33
C ARG A 494 -17.22 3.97 0.01
N TRP A 495 -16.01 3.40 0.08
CA TRP A 495 -14.79 4.17 0.31
C TRP A 495 -13.96 4.34 -0.94
N CYS A 496 -13.35 5.51 -1.05
CA CYS A 496 -12.32 5.80 -2.01
C CYS A 496 -11.23 6.62 -1.34
N SER A 497 -9.96 6.28 -1.52
CA SER A 497 -8.84 7.08 -1.02
C SER A 497 -8.11 7.77 -2.18
N PRO A 498 -8.47 9.02 -2.53
CA PRO A 498 -7.70 9.80 -3.51
C PRO A 498 -6.47 10.44 -2.87
N ASP A 499 -5.37 10.41 -3.60
CA ASP A 499 -4.16 11.17 -3.29
C ASP A 499 -4.23 12.55 -3.99
N VAL A 500 -3.88 13.62 -3.27
CA VAL A 500 -3.88 14.99 -3.79
C VAL A 500 -2.57 15.67 -3.43
N MET A 501 -1.95 16.36 -4.38
CA MET A 501 -0.79 17.22 -4.14
C MET A 501 -1.21 18.69 -4.27
N ILE A 502 -0.50 19.58 -3.58
CA ILE A 502 -0.66 21.03 -3.73
C ILE A 502 0.56 21.53 -4.51
N ALA A 503 0.33 22.20 -5.63
CA ALA A 503 1.35 22.91 -6.40
C ALA A 503 1.34 24.38 -6.00
N ALA A 504 2.34 24.78 -5.20
CA ALA A 504 2.53 26.15 -4.73
C ALA A 504 3.97 26.35 -4.23
N ALA A 505 4.50 27.56 -4.37
CA ALA A 505 5.88 27.87 -3.97
C ALA A 505 6.12 27.73 -2.44
N ASP A 506 5.11 28.07 -1.64
CA ASP A 506 5.11 27.99 -0.18
C ASP A 506 3.69 28.18 0.37
N GLN A 507 3.57 28.11 1.69
CA GLN A 507 2.32 28.34 2.41
C GLN A 507 1.71 29.74 2.18
N SER A 508 2.54 30.78 2.03
CA SER A 508 2.05 32.15 1.80
C SER A 508 1.41 32.29 0.43
N ALA A 509 1.92 31.59 -0.59
CA ALA A 509 1.29 31.49 -1.90
C ALA A 509 -0.10 30.85 -1.80
N VAL A 510 -0.22 29.72 -1.09
CA VAL A 510 -1.52 29.06 -0.88
C VAL A 510 -2.51 29.98 -0.17
N ARG A 511 -2.07 30.71 0.88
CA ARG A 511 -2.91 31.66 1.62
C ARG A 511 -3.39 32.86 0.81
N ARG A 512 -2.75 33.18 -0.32
CA ARG A 512 -3.20 34.21 -1.26
C ARG A 512 -4.05 33.65 -2.41
N GLY A 513 -4.28 32.33 -2.45
CA GLY A 513 -4.97 31.67 -3.55
C GLY A 513 -4.08 31.29 -4.74
N ASP A 514 -2.76 31.49 -4.64
CA ASP A 514 -1.77 31.19 -5.69
C ASP A 514 -1.36 29.70 -5.65
N PHE A 515 -2.30 28.80 -5.94
CA PHE A 515 -2.05 27.35 -5.92
C PHE A 515 -2.92 26.57 -6.92
N GLN A 516 -2.45 25.37 -7.26
CA GLN A 516 -3.26 24.33 -7.90
C GLN A 516 -3.27 23.06 -7.05
N LEU A 517 -4.32 22.27 -7.20
CA LEU A 517 -4.35 20.90 -6.70
C LEU A 517 -4.00 19.95 -7.85
N VAL A 518 -3.36 18.83 -7.55
CA VAL A 518 -3.00 17.82 -8.55
C VAL A 518 -3.44 16.46 -8.05
N LEU A 519 -4.34 15.81 -8.78
CA LEU A 519 -4.81 14.47 -8.47
C LEU A 519 -3.67 13.45 -8.68
N GLY A 520 -3.39 12.67 -7.65
CA GLY A 520 -2.44 11.55 -7.64
C GLY A 520 -3.11 10.23 -8.02
N GLU A 521 -2.73 9.16 -7.34
CA GLU A 521 -3.41 7.86 -7.47
C GLU A 521 -4.81 7.94 -6.80
N VAL A 522 -5.81 7.26 -7.38
CA VAL A 522 -7.14 7.09 -6.77
C VAL A 522 -7.30 5.62 -6.42
N HIS A 523 -7.71 5.34 -5.18
CA HIS A 523 -7.86 3.98 -4.68
C HIS A 523 -9.33 3.64 -4.39
N PRO A 524 -10.05 3.06 -5.37
CA PRO A 524 -11.42 2.58 -5.18
C PRO A 524 -11.53 1.46 -4.14
N ALA A 525 -12.67 1.39 -3.46
CA ALA A 525 -13.01 0.35 -2.49
C ALA A 525 -11.99 0.19 -1.35
N VAL A 526 -11.33 1.29 -0.96
CA VAL A 526 -10.25 1.30 0.03
C VAL A 526 -10.39 2.49 0.96
N ASN A 527 -10.43 2.21 2.25
CA ASN A 527 -10.06 3.15 3.30
C ASN A 527 -8.60 2.94 3.65
N SER A 528 -7.74 3.81 3.15
CA SER A 528 -6.29 3.67 3.28
C SER A 528 -5.76 3.93 4.69
N LEU A 529 -6.54 4.63 5.53
CA LEU A 529 -6.21 4.91 6.93
C LEU A 529 -6.59 3.76 7.88
N ASP A 530 -7.27 2.72 7.36
CA ASP A 530 -7.54 1.49 8.10
C ASP A 530 -6.28 0.65 8.32
N PHE A 531 -5.25 0.80 7.47
CA PHE A 531 -4.09 -0.09 7.47
C PHE A 531 -3.05 0.23 8.55
N ALA A 532 -2.41 -0.81 9.09
CA ALA A 532 -1.45 -0.71 10.18
C ALA A 532 -0.29 0.29 9.95
N TRP A 533 0.21 0.41 8.71
CA TRP A 533 1.27 1.38 8.37
C TRP A 533 0.88 2.82 8.70
N ALA A 534 -0.41 3.18 8.59
CA ALA A 534 -0.89 4.53 8.92
C ALA A 534 -0.83 4.83 10.43
N HIS A 535 -0.70 3.80 11.27
CA HIS A 535 -0.70 3.91 12.74
C HIS A 535 0.65 3.59 13.37
N ALA A 536 1.64 3.21 12.57
CA ALA A 536 2.90 2.66 13.04
C ALA A 536 3.69 3.65 13.93
N THR A 537 3.65 4.94 13.61
CA THR A 537 4.39 6.00 14.33
C THR A 537 3.48 6.77 15.27
N ARG A 538 2.42 7.42 14.75
CA ARG A 538 1.46 8.18 15.55
C ARG A 538 0.05 7.71 15.24
N SER A 539 -0.53 6.95 16.16
CA SER A 539 -1.89 6.45 16.00
C SER A 539 -2.92 7.53 16.37
N ARG A 540 -3.90 7.71 15.49
CA ARG A 540 -5.14 8.47 15.73
C ARG A 540 -6.35 7.54 15.82
N ARG A 541 -6.15 6.33 16.36
CA ARG A 541 -7.13 5.25 16.33
C ARG A 541 -8.52 5.71 16.79
N ASP A 542 -8.62 6.35 17.95
CA ASP A 542 -9.93 6.71 18.52
C ASP A 542 -10.67 7.73 17.66
N GLU A 543 -9.97 8.73 17.12
CA GLU A 543 -10.55 9.72 16.20
C GLU A 543 -11.02 9.07 14.88
N LEU A 544 -10.26 8.11 14.36
CA LEU A 544 -10.60 7.39 13.13
C LEU A 544 -11.70 6.33 13.34
N ILE A 545 -11.80 5.75 14.53
CA ILE A 545 -12.92 4.90 14.93
C ILE A 545 -14.22 5.73 14.97
N ALA A 546 -14.17 6.97 15.48
CA ALA A 546 -15.33 7.86 15.44
C ALA A 546 -15.77 8.19 14.00
N CYS A 547 -14.83 8.30 13.04
CA CYS A 547 -15.17 8.43 11.62
C CYS A 547 -15.87 7.17 11.09
N LEU A 548 -15.38 5.97 11.45
CA LEU A 548 -16.04 4.70 11.10
C LEU A 548 -17.43 4.54 11.72
N ASP A 549 -17.64 5.06 12.94
CA ASP A 549 -18.95 5.07 13.59
C ASP A 549 -19.94 5.95 12.83
N GLY A 550 -19.48 7.05 12.23
CA GLY A 550 -20.28 7.85 11.30
C GLY A 550 -20.58 7.12 9.98
N ASP A 551 -19.59 6.46 9.39
CA ASP A 551 -19.74 5.77 8.10
C ASP A 551 -20.60 4.50 8.19
N HIS A 552 -20.43 3.73 9.28
CA HIS A 552 -21.10 2.46 9.55
C HIS A 552 -21.56 2.35 11.01
N PRO A 553 -22.67 3.02 11.39
CA PRO A 553 -23.17 3.03 12.77
C PRO A 553 -23.50 1.64 13.33
N ALA A 554 -24.05 0.75 12.50
CA ALA A 554 -24.42 -0.61 12.91
C ALA A 554 -23.21 -1.56 13.04
N GLY A 555 -22.01 -1.15 12.66
CA GLY A 555 -20.88 -2.06 12.45
C GLY A 555 -20.86 -2.63 11.03
N ARG A 556 -19.67 -2.93 10.51
CA ARG A 556 -19.46 -3.45 9.15
C ARG A 556 -19.13 -4.95 9.16
N LEU A 557 -19.22 -5.60 8.01
CA LEU A 557 -18.68 -6.94 7.81
C LEU A 557 -17.25 -6.85 7.27
N LEU A 558 -16.33 -7.61 7.87
CA LEU A 558 -14.96 -7.78 7.43
C LEU A 558 -14.70 -9.24 7.10
N VAL A 559 -13.93 -9.50 6.06
CA VAL A 559 -13.37 -10.84 5.80
C VAL A 559 -11.96 -10.88 6.37
N ALA A 560 -11.71 -11.82 7.29
CA ALA A 560 -10.40 -12.02 7.88
C ALA A 560 -9.37 -12.35 6.79
N LEU A 561 -8.18 -11.78 6.91
CA LEU A 561 -7.12 -11.88 5.91
C LEU A 561 -6.02 -12.85 6.37
N PRO A 562 -5.38 -13.60 5.45
CA PRO A 562 -4.15 -14.32 5.80
C PRO A 562 -3.07 -13.33 6.22
N ARG A 563 -2.14 -13.75 7.07
CA ARG A 563 -1.12 -12.85 7.63
C ARG A 563 -0.19 -12.27 6.57
N GLU A 564 0.18 -13.09 5.60
CA GLU A 564 0.91 -12.67 4.41
C GLU A 564 0.28 -13.31 3.17
N ALA A 565 0.19 -12.55 2.08
CA ALA A 565 -0.13 -13.07 0.76
C ALA A 565 0.61 -12.26 -0.31
N ARG A 566 1.29 -12.96 -1.22
CA ARG A 566 2.08 -12.30 -2.26
C ARG A 566 1.15 -11.70 -3.33
N PRO A 567 1.52 -10.56 -3.94
CA PRO A 567 2.74 -9.79 -3.70
C PRO A 567 2.62 -8.64 -2.68
N ARG A 568 1.42 -8.33 -2.14
CA ARG A 568 1.14 -7.03 -1.50
C ARG A 568 0.60 -7.06 -0.07
N LEU A 569 0.18 -8.22 0.44
CA LEU A 569 -0.34 -8.32 1.80
C LEU A 569 0.79 -8.71 2.76
N THR A 570 1.17 -7.75 3.59
CA THR A 570 2.10 -7.90 4.71
C THR A 570 1.41 -7.39 5.98
N ALA A 571 2.02 -7.59 7.16
CA ALA A 571 1.53 -7.04 8.43
C ALA A 571 1.17 -5.53 8.36
N ARG A 572 1.94 -4.76 7.57
CA ARG A 572 1.75 -3.31 7.39
C ARG A 572 0.43 -2.97 6.70
N SER A 573 -0.07 -3.86 5.85
CA SER A 573 -1.27 -3.68 5.04
C SER A 573 -2.51 -4.33 5.66
N HIS A 574 -2.43 -4.84 6.89
CA HIS A 574 -3.60 -5.37 7.59
C HIS A 574 -4.47 -4.24 8.16
N PRO A 575 -5.81 -4.37 8.09
CA PRO A 575 -6.71 -3.43 8.74
C PRO A 575 -6.55 -3.50 10.26
N VAL A 576 -6.45 -2.34 10.90
CA VAL A 576 -6.30 -2.23 12.36
C VAL A 576 -7.50 -1.55 13.00
N LEU A 577 -8.35 -0.84 12.24
CA LEU A 577 -9.54 -0.17 12.76
C LEU A 577 -10.74 -1.13 12.82
N VAL A 578 -10.56 -2.24 13.53
CA VAL A 578 -11.62 -3.21 13.82
C VAL A 578 -12.30 -2.83 15.15
N ARG A 579 -13.62 -2.65 15.11
CA ARG A 579 -14.47 -2.35 16.28
C ARG A 579 -15.06 -3.63 16.86
N GLU A 580 -15.44 -3.61 18.13
CA GLU A 580 -16.15 -4.74 18.75
C GLU A 580 -17.55 -4.94 18.15
N THR A 581 -18.12 -3.90 17.54
CA THR A 581 -19.40 -3.96 16.84
C THR A 581 -19.29 -4.56 15.43
N ASP A 582 -18.09 -4.64 14.85
CA ASP A 582 -17.88 -5.21 13.51
C ASP A 582 -17.99 -6.74 13.55
N ASP A 583 -18.56 -7.32 12.49
CA ASP A 583 -18.55 -8.77 12.28
C ASP A 583 -17.34 -9.14 11.44
N VAL A 584 -16.65 -10.23 11.80
CA VAL A 584 -15.45 -10.69 11.10
C VAL A 584 -15.59 -12.16 10.70
N LEU A 585 -15.66 -12.38 9.39
CA LEU A 585 -15.84 -13.69 8.80
C LEU A 585 -14.50 -14.38 8.54
N VAL A 586 -14.33 -15.60 9.06
CA VAL A 586 -13.16 -16.44 8.81
C VAL A 586 -13.53 -17.56 7.85
N LEU A 587 -12.90 -17.58 6.67
CA LEU A 587 -13.26 -18.51 5.58
C LEU A 587 -12.29 -19.69 5.44
N MET A 588 -11.02 -19.53 5.87
CA MET A 588 -9.96 -20.49 5.57
C MET A 588 -9.16 -20.94 6.80
N PRO A 589 -8.76 -22.23 6.88
CA PRO A 589 -7.98 -22.76 8.02
C PRO A 589 -6.66 -22.07 8.30
N ASN A 590 -6.01 -21.48 7.30
CA ASN A 590 -4.71 -20.80 7.47
C ASN A 590 -4.82 -19.35 7.97
N ILE A 591 -6.03 -18.86 8.23
CA ILE A 591 -6.30 -17.52 8.74
C ILE A 591 -6.50 -17.62 10.26
N PRO A 592 -5.65 -16.98 11.08
CA PRO A 592 -5.84 -16.92 12.53
C PRO A 592 -7.15 -16.23 12.90
N LEU A 593 -7.71 -16.56 14.07
CA LEU A 593 -8.91 -15.87 14.54
C LEU A 593 -8.56 -14.42 14.92
N PRO A 594 -9.36 -13.44 14.46
CA PRO A 594 -9.23 -12.06 14.91
C PRO A 594 -9.40 -11.92 16.43
N ARG A 595 -8.67 -10.97 17.03
CA ARG A 595 -8.80 -10.67 18.45
C ARG A 595 -9.91 -9.67 18.78
N ARG A 596 -10.32 -8.87 17.80
CA ARG A 596 -11.36 -7.84 17.93
C ARG A 596 -12.49 -8.12 16.96
N GLY A 597 -13.68 -7.64 17.31
CA GLY A 597 -14.89 -7.85 16.55
C GLY A 597 -15.54 -9.21 16.84
N ARG A 598 -16.76 -9.37 16.33
CA ARG A 598 -17.57 -10.57 16.47
C ARG A 598 -17.15 -11.58 15.41
N VAL A 599 -16.42 -12.61 15.82
CA VAL A 599 -15.83 -13.59 14.91
C VAL A 599 -16.87 -14.65 14.52
N HIS A 600 -17.05 -14.86 13.23
CA HIS A 600 -17.94 -15.87 12.66
C HIS A 600 -17.17 -16.83 11.77
N LEU A 601 -17.41 -18.13 11.91
CA LEU A 601 -16.87 -19.12 10.99
C LEU A 601 -17.75 -19.19 9.76
N GLY A 602 -17.16 -19.13 8.56
CA GLY A 602 -17.92 -19.04 7.32
C GLY A 602 -18.83 -20.25 7.05
N ALA A 603 -18.57 -21.41 7.67
CA ALA A 603 -19.45 -22.57 7.59
C ALA A 603 -20.78 -22.39 8.36
N ASP A 604 -20.83 -21.48 9.33
CA ASP A 604 -22.03 -21.20 10.15
C ASP A 604 -22.85 -20.03 9.61
N VAL A 605 -22.34 -19.30 8.61
CA VAL A 605 -23.01 -18.14 8.02
C VAL A 605 -23.76 -18.60 6.76
N PRO A 606 -25.09 -18.69 6.78
CA PRO A 606 -25.85 -19.07 5.60
C PRO A 606 -25.89 -17.93 4.58
N VAL A 607 -25.94 -18.33 3.30
CA VAL A 607 -26.24 -17.45 2.19
C VAL A 607 -27.70 -17.66 1.80
N VAL A 608 -28.48 -16.59 1.81
CA VAL A 608 -29.91 -16.59 1.51
C VAL A 608 -30.19 -15.78 0.25
N ALA A 609 -31.12 -16.28 -0.57
CA ALA A 609 -31.65 -15.55 -1.71
C ALA A 609 -32.92 -14.81 -1.30
N ASP A 610 -33.04 -13.56 -1.72
CA ASP A 610 -34.23 -12.74 -1.51
C ASP A 610 -34.41 -11.80 -2.71
N GLY A 611 -35.52 -11.93 -3.42
CA GLY A 611 -35.72 -11.33 -4.73
C GLY A 611 -34.57 -11.68 -5.70
N ASP A 612 -33.99 -10.64 -6.30
CA ASP A 612 -32.83 -10.73 -7.19
C ASP A 612 -31.49 -10.60 -6.46
N GLY A 613 -31.47 -10.60 -5.13
CA GLY A 613 -30.27 -10.45 -4.30
C GLY A 613 -29.82 -11.74 -3.60
N LEU A 614 -28.52 -11.79 -3.28
CA LEU A 614 -27.93 -12.80 -2.40
C LEU A 614 -27.32 -12.11 -1.19
N TYR A 615 -27.60 -12.66 -0.01
CA TYR A 615 -27.21 -12.05 1.26
C TYR A 615 -26.59 -13.06 2.21
N LEU A 616 -25.63 -12.59 3.00
CA LEU A 616 -25.09 -13.28 4.15
C LEU A 616 -25.95 -12.94 5.36
N SER A 617 -26.48 -13.95 6.07
CA SER A 617 -27.13 -13.73 7.36
C SER A 617 -26.13 -13.94 8.49
N VAL A 618 -25.69 -12.85 9.12
CA VAL A 618 -24.66 -12.83 10.16
C VAL A 618 -25.28 -12.27 11.42
N ALA A 619 -25.49 -13.12 12.43
CA ALA A 619 -26.09 -12.74 13.72
C ALA A 619 -27.40 -11.94 13.58
N GLY A 620 -28.27 -12.34 12.65
CA GLY A 620 -29.56 -11.67 12.37
C GLY A 620 -29.45 -10.41 11.50
N ARG A 621 -28.25 -10.05 11.03
CA ARG A 621 -28.03 -8.94 10.09
C ARG A 621 -27.78 -9.46 8.68
N ARG A 622 -28.16 -8.67 7.69
CA ARG A 622 -27.96 -8.99 6.28
C ARG A 622 -26.82 -8.16 5.69
N PHE A 623 -25.92 -8.85 5.00
CA PHE A 623 -24.85 -8.23 4.20
C PHE A 623 -24.93 -8.72 2.77
N ASP A 624 -24.48 -7.91 1.82
CA ASP A 624 -24.45 -8.34 0.43
C ASP A 624 -23.47 -9.52 0.24
N ALA A 625 -23.83 -10.53 -0.54
CA ALA A 625 -22.95 -11.68 -0.76
C ALA A 625 -21.61 -11.30 -1.42
N LEU A 626 -21.52 -10.16 -2.11
CA LEU A 626 -20.24 -9.65 -2.62
C LEU A 626 -19.27 -9.20 -1.51
N ASP A 627 -19.73 -8.97 -0.28
CA ASP A 627 -18.84 -8.70 0.85
C ASP A 627 -17.88 -9.87 1.14
N LEU A 628 -18.25 -11.10 0.76
CA LEU A 628 -17.34 -12.27 0.77
C LEU A 628 -16.11 -12.04 -0.09
N PHE A 629 -16.25 -11.29 -1.19
CA PHE A 629 -15.23 -11.11 -2.22
C PHE A 629 -14.43 -9.81 -2.08
N THR A 630 -14.58 -9.09 -0.97
CA THR A 630 -13.86 -7.83 -0.67
C THR A 630 -12.35 -7.92 -0.87
N GLY A 631 -11.71 -9.01 -0.44
CA GLY A 631 -10.26 -9.22 -0.62
C GLY A 631 -9.83 -9.21 -2.11
N PRO A 632 -10.31 -10.16 -2.94
CA PRO A 632 -10.06 -10.20 -4.37
C PRO A 632 -10.53 -8.95 -5.11
N LEU A 633 -11.73 -8.43 -4.80
CA LEU A 633 -12.28 -7.21 -5.42
C LEU A 633 -11.33 -6.03 -5.20
N ARG A 634 -10.94 -5.78 -3.94
CA ARG A 634 -9.96 -4.74 -3.59
C ARG A 634 -8.65 -4.95 -4.33
N ALA A 635 -8.13 -6.18 -4.37
CA ALA A 635 -6.87 -6.46 -5.07
C ALA A 635 -6.92 -6.12 -6.56
N ALA A 636 -8.06 -6.36 -7.22
CA ALA A 636 -8.29 -6.06 -8.62
C ALA A 636 -8.51 -4.57 -8.89
N VAL A 637 -9.29 -3.86 -8.05
CA VAL A 637 -9.69 -2.47 -8.34
C VAL A 637 -8.78 -1.39 -7.76
N MET A 638 -8.02 -1.68 -6.69
CA MET A 638 -7.24 -0.67 -5.93
C MET A 638 -6.26 0.16 -6.76
N GLN A 639 -5.80 -0.36 -7.91
CA GLN A 639 -4.90 0.33 -8.84
C GLN A 639 -5.44 0.37 -10.28
N ALA A 640 -6.71 0.00 -10.48
CA ALA A 640 -7.30 -0.07 -11.82
C ALA A 640 -7.83 1.27 -12.31
N PHE A 641 -8.12 2.21 -11.41
CA PHE A 641 -8.69 3.50 -11.77
C PHE A 641 -7.63 4.41 -12.39
N ASP A 642 -7.84 4.75 -13.66
CA ASP A 642 -7.27 5.91 -14.33
C ASP A 642 -8.42 6.57 -15.11
N MET A 643 -8.43 7.90 -15.18
CA MET A 643 -9.45 8.62 -15.97
C MET A 643 -9.17 8.48 -17.46
N PHE A 644 -7.90 8.27 -17.82
CA PHE A 644 -7.45 8.18 -19.19
C PHE A 644 -6.51 6.99 -19.40
N PRO A 645 -6.58 6.36 -20.58
CA PRO A 645 -5.70 5.25 -20.93
C PRO A 645 -4.23 5.67 -20.97
N SER A 646 -3.35 4.81 -20.47
CA SER A 646 -1.91 5.10 -20.33
C SER A 646 -1.09 4.78 -21.59
N ASP A 647 -1.67 4.05 -22.55
CA ASP A 647 -1.02 3.64 -23.80
C ASP A 647 -1.06 4.72 -24.90
N ARG A 648 -1.64 5.89 -24.61
CA ARG A 648 -1.72 7.01 -25.55
C ARG A 648 -1.36 8.35 -24.88
N PRO A 649 -0.89 9.34 -25.66
CA PRO A 649 -0.68 10.68 -25.13
C PRO A 649 -1.98 11.26 -24.53
N THR A 650 -1.85 12.00 -23.44
CA THR A 650 -2.98 12.66 -22.76
C THR A 650 -2.57 14.11 -22.46
N PRO A 651 -3.35 15.15 -22.78
CA PRO A 651 -3.04 16.53 -22.36
C PRO A 651 -3.06 16.67 -20.84
N ARG A 652 -2.52 17.78 -20.33
CA ARG A 652 -2.86 18.20 -18.98
C ARG A 652 -4.34 18.57 -18.95
N VAL A 653 -5.12 17.95 -18.07
CA VAL A 653 -6.55 18.22 -17.90
C VAL A 653 -6.78 18.86 -16.54
N THR A 654 -7.29 20.09 -16.55
CA THR A 654 -7.61 20.86 -15.34
C THR A 654 -9.13 21.08 -15.25
N ILE A 655 -9.71 20.85 -14.07
CA ILE A 655 -11.09 21.24 -13.74
C ILE A 655 -11.00 22.25 -12.58
N ASP A 656 -11.45 23.47 -12.80
CA ASP A 656 -11.24 24.61 -11.90
C ASP A 656 -9.75 24.76 -11.50
N ARG A 657 -9.41 24.51 -10.22
CA ARG A 657 -8.03 24.56 -9.70
C ARG A 657 -7.36 23.19 -9.60
N MET A 658 -8.02 22.11 -10.00
CA MET A 658 -7.50 20.75 -9.87
C MET A 658 -7.06 20.18 -11.21
N VAL A 659 -5.78 19.84 -11.34
CA VAL A 659 -5.27 19.02 -12.42
C VAL A 659 -5.66 17.57 -12.16
N VAL A 660 -6.66 17.08 -12.89
CA VAL A 660 -7.18 15.71 -12.76
C VAL A 660 -6.40 14.69 -13.61
N ALA A 661 -5.70 15.16 -14.63
CA ALA A 661 -4.70 14.37 -15.34
C ALA A 661 -3.49 15.22 -15.74
N ARG A 662 -2.30 14.70 -15.43
CA ARG A 662 -1.03 15.29 -15.87
C ARG A 662 -0.80 15.03 -17.36
N ARG A 663 -0.06 15.90 -18.04
CA ARG A 663 0.40 15.67 -19.41
C ARG A 663 1.22 14.38 -19.47
N ARG A 664 0.86 13.50 -20.40
CA ARG A 664 1.55 12.25 -20.69
C ARG A 664 1.99 12.18 -22.15
N TRP A 665 3.16 11.59 -22.38
CA TRP A 665 3.68 11.23 -23.68
C TRP A 665 3.94 9.72 -23.72
N THR A 666 3.76 9.11 -24.88
CA THR A 666 3.93 7.67 -25.06
C THR A 666 4.84 7.41 -26.25
N PHE A 667 5.86 6.60 -26.05
CA PHE A 667 6.84 6.26 -27.09
C PHE A 667 7.05 4.76 -27.19
N ALA A 668 7.06 4.23 -28.41
CA ALA A 668 7.55 2.89 -28.65
C ALA A 668 9.08 2.89 -28.46
N PRO A 669 9.66 1.93 -27.70
CA PRO A 669 11.10 1.88 -27.48
C PRO A 669 11.90 1.92 -28.79
N ASP A 670 11.44 1.24 -29.84
CA ASP A 670 12.15 1.13 -31.12
C ASP A 670 12.24 2.46 -31.89
N THR A 671 11.39 3.45 -31.60
CA THR A 671 11.45 4.77 -32.27
C THR A 671 12.48 5.71 -31.63
N LEU A 672 13.07 5.35 -30.48
CA LEU A 672 13.98 6.19 -29.70
C LEU A 672 15.46 6.02 -30.10
N SER A 673 15.83 6.48 -31.30
CA SER A 673 17.16 6.27 -31.93
C SER A 673 18.37 6.78 -31.11
N PHE A 674 18.17 7.68 -30.15
CA PHE A 674 19.25 8.11 -29.25
C PHE A 674 19.87 6.95 -28.46
N ALA A 675 19.18 5.81 -28.31
CA ALA A 675 19.70 4.63 -27.64
C ALA A 675 20.82 3.92 -28.43
N ASP A 676 20.91 4.17 -29.74
CA ASP A 676 21.91 3.57 -30.64
C ASP A 676 23.19 4.41 -30.73
N VAL A 677 23.17 5.64 -30.20
CA VAL A 677 24.28 6.58 -30.27
C VAL A 677 25.43 6.13 -29.35
N ALA A 678 26.64 6.09 -29.92
CA ALA A 678 27.85 5.73 -29.19
C ALA A 678 28.28 6.86 -28.23
N GLY A 679 28.85 6.47 -27.08
CA GLY A 679 29.36 7.40 -26.07
C GLY A 679 28.27 8.11 -25.24
N GLU A 680 28.60 8.44 -23.99
CA GLU A 680 27.66 9.15 -23.09
C GLU A 680 27.36 10.58 -23.59
N ALA A 681 28.37 11.27 -24.12
CA ALA A 681 28.24 12.63 -24.63
C ALA A 681 27.29 12.71 -25.84
N GLY A 682 27.49 11.80 -26.81
CA GLY A 682 26.63 11.67 -27.99
C GLY A 682 25.18 11.41 -27.63
N ARG A 683 24.93 10.43 -26.75
CA ARG A 683 23.58 10.12 -26.27
C ARG A 683 22.93 11.29 -25.55
N TYR A 684 23.69 12.02 -24.73
CA TYR A 684 23.16 13.18 -24.01
C TYR A 684 22.65 14.24 -24.99
N VAL A 685 23.45 14.62 -25.99
CA VAL A 685 23.03 15.59 -27.03
C VAL A 685 21.81 15.10 -27.80
N SER A 686 21.78 13.82 -28.20
CA SER A 686 20.64 13.25 -28.93
C SER A 686 19.35 13.21 -28.10
N VAL A 687 19.44 12.93 -26.80
CA VAL A 687 18.28 12.98 -25.90
C VAL A 687 17.81 14.42 -25.70
N ARG A 688 18.72 15.40 -25.62
CA ARG A 688 18.38 16.82 -25.55
C ARG A 688 17.63 17.30 -26.80
N ALA A 689 18.11 16.90 -27.98
CA ALA A 689 17.42 17.16 -29.25
C ALA A 689 16.00 16.57 -29.23
N TRP A 690 15.89 15.27 -28.91
CA TRP A 690 14.62 14.56 -28.81
C TRP A 690 13.65 15.21 -27.81
N ARG A 691 14.14 15.62 -26.63
CA ARG A 691 13.37 16.34 -25.61
C ARG A 691 12.76 17.62 -26.18
N ARG A 692 13.57 18.42 -26.89
CA ARG A 692 13.13 19.67 -27.52
C ARG A 692 12.10 19.41 -28.61
N ASP A 693 12.36 18.46 -29.51
CA ASP A 693 11.49 18.14 -30.65
C ASP A 693 10.11 17.60 -30.22
N ASN A 694 10.02 17.00 -29.03
CA ASN A 694 8.77 16.46 -28.47
C ASN A 694 8.11 17.36 -27.42
N GLY A 695 8.66 18.56 -27.17
CA GLY A 695 8.10 19.51 -26.20
C GLY A 695 8.03 18.98 -24.77
N LEU A 696 8.95 18.09 -24.37
CA LEU A 696 8.99 17.53 -23.02
C LEU A 696 9.50 18.59 -22.02
N PRO A 697 8.98 18.69 -20.78
CA PRO A 697 9.53 19.57 -19.75
C PRO A 697 10.90 19.05 -19.26
N ARG A 698 11.62 19.85 -18.47
CA ARG A 698 12.93 19.43 -17.89
C ARG A 698 12.79 18.21 -16.97
N HIS A 699 11.72 18.17 -16.18
CA HIS A 699 11.47 17.17 -15.15
C HIS A 699 10.29 16.28 -15.55
N VAL A 700 10.56 14.97 -15.68
CA VAL A 700 9.54 13.97 -16.01
C VAL A 700 9.67 12.71 -15.15
N PHE A 701 8.59 11.96 -15.03
CA PHE A 701 8.60 10.58 -14.57
C PHE A 701 8.45 9.63 -15.75
N VAL A 702 9.29 8.60 -15.83
CA VAL A 702 9.32 7.59 -16.88
C VAL A 702 8.85 6.26 -16.32
N LYS A 703 7.80 5.68 -16.92
CA LYS A 703 7.34 4.31 -16.67
C LYS A 703 7.70 3.44 -17.87
N SER A 704 8.51 2.42 -17.62
CA SER A 704 8.85 1.36 -18.59
C SER A 704 8.02 0.11 -18.33
N PRO A 705 7.70 -0.71 -19.35
CA PRO A 705 7.05 -2.01 -19.18
C PRO A 705 7.83 -2.95 -18.24
N LEU A 706 9.16 -2.79 -18.16
CA LEU A 706 10.05 -3.63 -17.36
C LEU A 706 10.14 -3.21 -15.89
N GLU A 707 9.64 -2.03 -15.52
CA GLU A 707 9.81 -1.45 -14.19
C GLU A 707 8.47 -1.45 -13.44
N VAL A 708 8.46 -1.78 -12.15
CA VAL A 708 7.21 -1.80 -11.35
C VAL A 708 6.69 -0.39 -11.08
N LYS A 709 7.57 0.59 -10.85
CA LYS A 709 7.20 1.98 -10.55
C LYS A 709 7.95 2.94 -11.49
N PRO A 710 7.36 4.10 -11.83
CA PRO A 710 8.04 5.09 -12.66
C PRO A 710 9.29 5.62 -11.95
N PHE A 711 10.28 6.13 -12.69
CA PHE A 711 11.47 6.79 -12.13
C PHE A 711 11.61 8.21 -12.68
N TYR A 712 12.19 9.11 -11.90
CA TYR A 712 12.38 10.50 -12.27
C TYR A 712 13.53 10.66 -13.27
N VAL A 713 13.39 11.60 -14.19
CA VAL A 713 14.43 12.03 -15.13
C VAL A 713 14.46 13.55 -15.16
N ASP A 714 15.64 14.09 -14.85
CA ASP A 714 16.01 15.48 -15.15
C ASP A 714 16.83 15.48 -16.44
N PHE A 715 16.33 16.15 -17.49
CA PHE A 715 17.03 16.24 -18.77
C PHE A 715 18.28 17.14 -18.72
N ASP A 716 18.46 17.95 -17.68
CA ASP A 716 19.71 18.68 -17.43
C ASP A 716 20.74 17.82 -16.68
N SER A 717 20.39 16.59 -16.27
CA SER A 717 21.28 15.65 -15.60
C SER A 717 21.75 14.53 -16.53
N PRO A 718 23.00 14.56 -17.03
CA PRO A 718 23.57 13.46 -17.82
C PRO A 718 23.49 12.07 -17.14
N PRO A 719 23.68 11.90 -15.81
CA PRO A 719 23.41 10.63 -15.15
C PRO A 719 21.97 10.13 -15.27
N CYS A 720 20.97 11.02 -15.14
CA CYS A 720 19.56 10.65 -15.29
C CYS A 720 19.22 10.28 -16.74
N VAL A 721 19.78 11.01 -17.70
CA VAL A 721 19.63 10.70 -19.13
C VAL A 721 20.24 9.33 -19.46
N GLU A 722 21.40 8.99 -18.90
CA GLU A 722 22.00 7.67 -19.10
C GLU A 722 21.11 6.55 -18.48
N LEU A 723 20.41 6.80 -17.37
CA LEU A 723 19.41 5.84 -16.86
C LEU A 723 18.26 5.63 -17.87
N LEU A 724 17.73 6.71 -18.46
CA LEU A 724 16.69 6.63 -19.49
C LEU A 724 17.16 5.79 -20.68
N VAL A 725 18.34 6.10 -21.23
CA VAL A 725 18.94 5.34 -22.33
C VAL A 725 19.00 3.85 -22.01
N GLN A 726 19.55 3.47 -20.85
CA GLN A 726 19.71 2.06 -20.48
C GLN A 726 18.36 1.35 -20.34
N THR A 727 17.35 2.05 -19.82
CA THR A 727 15.97 1.53 -19.75
C THR A 727 15.38 1.32 -21.14
N VAL A 728 15.59 2.25 -22.08
CA VAL A 728 15.16 2.10 -23.48
C VAL A 728 15.86 0.90 -24.12
N SER A 729 17.18 0.81 -24.01
CA SER A 729 17.95 -0.33 -24.57
C SER A 729 17.55 -1.67 -23.95
N ALA A 730 17.11 -1.70 -22.69
CA ALA A 730 16.58 -2.92 -22.07
C ALA A 730 15.19 -3.27 -22.64
N ALA A 731 14.29 -2.29 -22.75
CA ALA A 731 12.94 -2.50 -23.28
C ALA A 731 12.97 -2.99 -24.76
N ARG A 732 13.85 -2.44 -25.60
CA ARG A 732 14.07 -2.91 -26.98
C ARG A 732 14.51 -4.38 -27.04
N ARG A 733 15.45 -4.77 -26.18
CA ARG A 733 15.97 -6.15 -26.14
C ARG A 733 14.96 -7.17 -25.65
N ASP A 734 14.05 -6.75 -24.76
CA ASP A 734 12.99 -7.61 -24.24
C ASP A 734 11.92 -7.93 -25.30
N GLY A 735 11.67 -7.00 -26.23
CA GLY A 735 10.87 -7.27 -27.44
C GLY A 735 9.37 -7.51 -27.20
N THR A 736 8.85 -7.24 -26.00
CA THR A 736 7.46 -7.53 -25.60
C THR A 736 6.40 -6.57 -26.17
N GLY A 737 6.79 -5.58 -26.99
CA GLY A 737 5.85 -4.68 -27.69
C GLY A 737 5.20 -3.60 -26.81
N GLY A 738 5.76 -3.30 -25.63
CA GLY A 738 5.22 -2.27 -24.72
C GLY A 738 5.70 -0.84 -25.00
N HIS A 739 5.05 0.14 -24.37
CA HIS A 739 5.40 1.57 -24.49
C HIS A 739 6.13 2.13 -23.26
N LEU A 740 7.01 3.11 -23.49
CA LEU A 740 7.48 4.02 -22.45
C LEU A 740 6.47 5.15 -22.28
N VAL A 741 5.97 5.32 -21.05
CA VAL A 741 5.04 6.39 -20.70
C VAL A 741 5.79 7.42 -19.88
N LEU A 742 5.83 8.65 -20.37
CA LEU A 742 6.40 9.81 -19.68
C LEU A 742 5.25 10.65 -19.12
N SER A 743 5.34 11.06 -17.86
CA SER A 743 4.46 12.06 -17.25
C SER A 743 5.29 13.27 -16.87
N GLU A 744 4.74 14.47 -17.02
CA GLU A 744 5.34 15.67 -16.43
C GLU A 744 5.45 15.52 -14.90
N MET A 745 6.49 16.11 -14.31
CA MET A 745 6.57 16.30 -12.86
C MET A 745 5.71 17.50 -12.47
N LEU A 746 4.57 17.23 -11.83
CA LEU A 746 3.65 18.24 -11.32
C LEU A 746 3.13 17.78 -9.94
N PRO A 747 3.38 18.54 -8.85
CA PRO A 747 4.11 19.81 -8.79
C PRO A 747 5.59 19.70 -9.22
N GLY A 748 6.12 20.76 -9.84
CA GLY A 748 7.56 20.88 -10.13
C GLY A 748 8.41 21.12 -8.86
N PRO A 749 9.75 21.01 -8.94
CA PRO A 749 10.62 21.23 -7.78
C PRO A 749 10.42 22.58 -7.07
N ASP A 750 10.10 23.63 -7.83
CA ASP A 750 9.83 24.97 -7.30
C ASP A 750 8.40 25.20 -6.80
N GLU A 751 7.51 24.22 -6.99
CA GLU A 751 6.08 24.28 -6.66
C GLU A 751 5.74 23.39 -5.45
N THR A 752 6.70 23.20 -4.55
CA THR A 752 6.57 22.33 -3.37
C THR A 752 6.37 23.16 -2.09
N TRP A 753 5.16 23.09 -1.53
CA TRP A 753 4.74 23.87 -0.36
C TRP A 753 5.34 23.40 0.96
N LEU A 754 5.66 22.10 1.09
CA LEU A 754 6.13 21.52 2.34
C LEU A 754 7.60 21.85 2.57
N ARG A 755 7.88 22.50 3.71
CA ARG A 755 9.23 22.90 4.12
C ARG A 755 9.60 22.34 5.48
N ASP A 756 10.89 22.10 5.71
CA ASP A 756 11.42 21.83 7.05
C ASP A 756 11.76 23.13 7.79
N ALA A 757 12.25 23.03 9.04
CA ALA A 757 12.68 24.19 9.82
C ALA A 757 13.87 24.96 9.20
N ALA A 758 14.64 24.33 8.30
CA ALA A 758 15.71 24.96 7.55
C ALA A 758 15.22 25.62 6.24
N GLY A 759 13.91 25.56 5.96
CA GLY A 759 13.30 26.12 4.76
C GLY A 759 13.49 25.28 3.50
N ARG A 760 14.09 24.09 3.59
CA ARG A 760 14.30 23.17 2.47
C ARG A 760 12.98 22.57 2.02
N ARG A 761 12.84 22.33 0.73
CA ARG A 761 11.58 21.96 0.08
C ARG A 761 11.47 20.46 -0.13
N TYR A 762 10.29 19.89 0.08
CA TYR A 762 10.04 18.45 -0.05
C TYR A 762 8.81 18.20 -0.92
N THR A 763 8.86 17.17 -1.78
CA THR A 763 7.64 16.67 -2.39
C THR A 763 6.72 16.12 -1.30
N ALA A 764 5.42 16.35 -1.45
CA ALA A 764 4.41 15.90 -0.50
C ALA A 764 3.11 15.55 -1.21
N GLU A 765 2.41 14.56 -0.67
CA GLU A 765 1.12 14.05 -1.14
C GLU A 765 0.20 13.88 0.06
N LEU A 766 -1.05 14.28 -0.11
CA LEU A 766 -2.12 14.21 0.87
C LEU A 766 -3.03 13.06 0.50
N ARG A 767 -3.06 12.04 1.35
CA ARG A 767 -3.93 10.88 1.18
C ARG A 767 -5.22 11.08 1.96
N LEU A 768 -6.31 11.25 1.23
CA LEU A 768 -7.65 11.48 1.75
C LEU A 768 -8.42 10.16 1.88
N VAL A 769 -9.49 10.16 2.67
CA VAL A 769 -10.51 9.11 2.69
C VAL A 769 -11.85 9.75 2.39
N ALA A 770 -12.45 9.36 1.27
CA ALA A 770 -13.79 9.75 0.89
C ALA A 770 -14.76 8.58 1.19
N HIS A 771 -15.94 8.93 1.71
CA HIS A 771 -17.04 8.01 1.97
C HIS A 771 -18.29 8.45 1.20
N ASP A 772 -18.92 7.49 0.56
CA ASP A 772 -20.14 7.64 -0.22
C ASP A 772 -21.37 7.71 0.70
N THR A 773 -22.08 8.83 0.69
CA THR A 773 -23.26 9.04 1.56
C THR A 773 -24.56 8.56 0.92
N LEU A 774 -24.56 8.15 -0.35
CA LEU A 774 -25.72 7.48 -0.92
C LEU A 774 -25.88 6.12 -0.23
N ALA A 775 -27.05 5.93 0.37
CA ALA A 775 -27.37 4.74 1.15
C ALA A 775 -27.32 3.47 0.29
N THR A 776 -26.89 2.34 0.90
CA THR A 776 -27.70 1.11 1.06
C THR A 776 -26.97 0.00 1.82
N ILE A 777 -27.53 -0.39 2.96
CA ILE A 777 -28.19 -1.70 3.08
C ILE A 777 -29.67 -1.34 3.31
N PRO A 778 -30.66 -2.08 2.81
CA PRO A 778 -32.05 -1.88 3.22
C PRO A 778 -32.12 -1.76 4.75
N ASP A 779 -32.87 -0.78 5.23
CA ASP A 779 -33.16 -0.62 6.65
C ASP A 779 -34.11 -1.76 7.04
N ASP A 780 -33.58 -2.96 7.26
CA ASP A 780 -34.25 -4.03 7.99
C ASP A 780 -33.45 -4.37 9.25
N GLY A 781 -33.05 -3.33 9.98
CA GLY A 781 -32.63 -3.38 11.38
C GLY A 781 -33.76 -3.70 12.36
N SER A 782 -34.81 -4.40 11.93
CA SER A 782 -35.78 -4.99 12.86
C SER A 782 -35.37 -6.44 13.10
N PRO A 783 -35.13 -6.87 14.34
CA PRO A 783 -34.97 -8.30 14.62
C PRO A 783 -36.20 -9.05 14.08
N GLU A 784 -35.99 -10.20 13.44
CA GLU A 784 -37.08 -11.14 13.16
C GLU A 784 -37.84 -11.38 14.47
N THR A 785 -39.11 -10.98 14.51
CA THR A 785 -40.04 -11.32 15.60
C THR A 785 -40.36 -12.80 15.59
#